data_AF-L8M5Y4-F1
#
_entry.id   AF-L8M5Y4-F1
#
_cell.length_a   1.000
_cell.length_b   1.000
_cell.length_c   1.000
_cell.angle_alpha   90.00
_cell.angle_beta   90.00
_cell.angle_gamma   90.00
#
_symmetry.space_group_name_H-M   'P 1'
#
loop_
_entity.id
_entity.type
_entity.pdbx_description
1 polymer ?
#
loop_
_entity_poly.entity_id
_entity_poly.type
_entity_poly.pdbx_seq_one_letter_code
_entity_poly.pdbx_strand_id
1 'polypeptide(L)'
;MAKIPEQRWRIAPLQPEKSQQISMSTGLLPLVSQVMINRGVVTPELANIHINPEIQDLPSPLEEFSDLAVSVELLQDAIASGEKIAICGDYDADGMTSTALLLRALRHLGADVDYAIPSRMKDGYGINQRIVEEFASTGVGVILTVDNGIAAYEPILRAVELGLTVIITDHHDLPEKLPTADAILNPKLLAATSPYRGLAGVGVAYILAIALAQSLDKIAGLTSPILELFTLGTVADLAPLVGVNRRWLKRGLSLLPYSQLAGIQALMQVAGVKEEQKQLQPDDIGFKLGPRINAIGRIGDPQLVIELLTTDDPGIALERAMQCEQINSKRQQLCEQIQEEAIALVETKPILWQKMRVLVVVNEGWHHGVIGIVASRLVERYGVPVFIGTYEDEAKSIIRGSARGIEEFNIFEALDYCQDLLGKFGGHKAAGGFSFAASNLSALEQKLSEFAYQYLKPEHLKPLVKIDAQASLPQVGRELYQEIDSLQPWGIGNAFPVFWTPNVIVKQQRKIGKNQDHLKLVLQETDSDTEIKAIAWRWGEYCPLPKKLDIAYKLQENNWQGSSNIELELIGVRLPQESEDGGQQRRPEIQHNSDEVQKARFDYKGKVYACSLWKSLNELRIKNPEGTVLAINKGDRFGLLGTSRDDAKSIDVTQPHYYQLIKTALAALEKN
;
A
#
# COMPACT_ATOMS: atom_id res chain seq x y z
N MET A 1 18.63 -27.29 15.53
CA MET A 1 17.70 -27.32 14.38
C MET A 1 18.07 -26.17 13.46
N ALA A 2 18.00 -26.36 12.14
CA ALA A 2 18.25 -25.27 11.20
C ALA A 2 17.18 -24.18 11.39
N LYS A 3 17.61 -22.92 11.55
CA LYS A 3 16.71 -21.78 11.76
C LYS A 3 16.23 -21.29 10.39
N ILE A 4 14.93 -21.11 10.22
CA ILE A 4 14.34 -20.46 9.04
C ILE A 4 13.48 -19.27 9.48
N PRO A 5 13.23 -18.28 8.60
CA PRO A 5 12.27 -17.22 8.88
C PRO A 5 10.89 -17.79 9.23
N GLU A 6 10.28 -17.35 10.34
CA GLU A 6 8.93 -17.75 10.72
C GLU A 6 7.89 -16.93 9.96
N GLN A 7 7.60 -17.33 8.73
CA GLN A 7 6.70 -16.61 7.83
C GLN A 7 5.40 -17.38 7.62
N ARG A 8 4.36 -16.68 7.15
CA ARG A 8 3.14 -17.27 6.60
C ARG A 8 2.99 -16.91 5.14
N TRP A 9 2.53 -17.86 4.34
CA TRP A 9 2.40 -17.69 2.89
C TRP A 9 0.94 -17.62 2.49
N ARG A 10 0.60 -16.64 1.63
CA ARG A 10 -0.69 -16.56 0.95
C ARG A 10 -0.45 -16.70 -0.54
N ILE A 11 -0.74 -17.88 -1.07
CA ILE A 11 -0.57 -18.22 -2.48
C ILE A 11 -1.87 -17.92 -3.21
N ALA A 12 -1.80 -17.12 -4.28
CA ALA A 12 -2.95 -16.82 -5.11
C ALA A 12 -3.39 -18.05 -5.93
N PRO A 13 -4.70 -18.22 -6.20
CA PRO A 13 -5.22 -19.40 -6.88
C PRO A 13 -4.79 -19.44 -8.35
N LEU A 14 -4.68 -20.65 -8.90
CA LEU A 14 -4.45 -20.87 -10.34
C LEU A 14 -5.75 -20.68 -11.13
N GLN A 15 -5.64 -20.04 -12.29
CA GLN A 15 -6.75 -19.77 -13.23
C GLN A 15 -6.29 -20.06 -14.67
N PRO A 16 -5.99 -21.33 -15.01
CA PRO A 16 -5.30 -21.70 -16.25
C PRO A 16 -6.07 -21.32 -17.52
N GLU A 17 -7.39 -21.47 -17.54
CA GLU A 17 -8.22 -21.12 -18.70
C GLU A 17 -8.17 -19.63 -19.01
N LYS A 18 -8.33 -18.77 -18.00
CA LYS A 18 -8.23 -17.31 -18.15
C LYS A 18 -6.81 -16.89 -18.51
N SER A 19 -5.81 -17.51 -17.89
CA SER A 19 -4.39 -17.27 -18.17
C SER A 19 -4.09 -17.54 -19.64
N GLN A 20 -4.62 -18.64 -20.20
CA GLN A 20 -4.47 -18.95 -21.61
C GLN A 20 -5.19 -17.96 -22.52
N GLN A 21 -6.41 -17.50 -22.17
CA GLN A 21 -7.12 -16.48 -22.94
C GLN A 21 -6.35 -15.14 -22.99
N ILE A 22 -5.86 -14.65 -21.85
CA ILE A 22 -5.08 -13.41 -21.79
C ILE A 22 -3.75 -13.58 -22.54
N SER A 23 -3.09 -14.73 -22.40
CA SER A 23 -1.85 -15.05 -23.11
C SER A 23 -2.06 -15.01 -24.62
N MET A 24 -3.13 -15.62 -25.15
CA MET A 24 -3.45 -15.58 -26.58
C MET A 24 -3.73 -14.16 -27.09
N SER A 25 -4.35 -13.30 -26.28
CA SER A 25 -4.67 -11.93 -26.70
C SER A 25 -3.47 -10.98 -26.63
N THR A 26 -2.60 -11.15 -25.65
CA THR A 26 -1.53 -10.18 -25.35
C THR A 26 -0.16 -10.62 -25.88
N GLY A 27 0.00 -11.92 -26.17
CA GLY A 27 1.28 -12.53 -26.51
C GLY A 27 2.20 -12.80 -25.30
N LEU A 28 1.76 -12.50 -24.08
CA LEU A 28 2.51 -12.79 -22.86
C LEU A 28 2.47 -14.28 -22.52
N LEU A 29 3.47 -14.75 -21.77
CA LEU A 29 3.48 -16.10 -21.20
C LEU A 29 2.26 -16.32 -20.29
N PRO A 30 1.72 -17.56 -20.25
CA PRO A 30 0.64 -17.92 -19.33
C PRO A 30 0.98 -17.62 -17.87
N LEU A 31 2.25 -17.76 -17.49
CA LEU A 31 2.72 -17.45 -16.13
C LEU A 31 2.58 -15.96 -15.79
N VAL A 32 2.92 -15.05 -16.71
CA VAL A 32 2.74 -13.60 -16.52
C VAL A 32 1.25 -13.24 -16.54
N SER A 33 0.48 -13.87 -17.43
CA SER A 33 -0.98 -13.71 -17.48
C SER A 33 -1.64 -14.13 -16.16
N GLN A 34 -1.15 -15.20 -15.52
CA GLN A 34 -1.62 -15.65 -14.21
C GLN A 34 -1.36 -14.62 -13.11
N VAL A 35 -0.19 -13.97 -13.12
CA VAL A 35 0.13 -12.86 -12.21
C VAL A 35 -0.86 -11.71 -12.39
N MET A 36 -1.12 -11.31 -13.63
CA MET A 36 -2.06 -10.22 -13.95
C MET A 36 -3.48 -10.52 -13.46
N ILE A 37 -3.98 -11.74 -13.69
CA ILE A 37 -5.29 -12.19 -13.23
C ILE A 37 -5.41 -12.12 -11.71
N ASN A 38 -4.38 -12.58 -11.00
CA ASN A 38 -4.35 -12.59 -9.53
C ASN A 38 -4.25 -11.19 -8.92
N ARG A 39 -4.07 -10.16 -9.76
CA ARG A 39 -4.06 -8.74 -9.41
C ARG A 39 -5.27 -7.98 -9.93
N GLY A 40 -6.30 -8.69 -10.41
CA GLY A 40 -7.56 -8.10 -10.87
C GLY A 40 -7.61 -7.73 -12.35
N VAL A 41 -6.54 -7.99 -13.12
CA VAL A 41 -6.54 -7.83 -14.58
C VAL A 41 -7.06 -9.11 -15.22
N VAL A 42 -8.39 -9.26 -15.23
CA VAL A 42 -9.07 -10.54 -15.48
C VAL A 42 -9.64 -10.70 -16.90
N THR A 43 -9.52 -9.68 -17.76
CA THR A 43 -9.99 -9.73 -19.15
C THR A 43 -8.88 -9.36 -20.14
N PRO A 44 -8.97 -9.80 -21.41
CA PRO A 44 -8.06 -9.39 -22.48
C PRO A 44 -7.94 -7.87 -22.65
N GLU A 45 -9.06 -7.14 -22.55
CA GLU A 45 -9.10 -5.69 -22.72
C GLU A 45 -8.32 -4.98 -21.61
N LEU A 46 -8.59 -5.34 -20.35
CA LEU A 46 -7.84 -4.83 -19.19
C LEU A 46 -6.35 -5.20 -19.29
N ALA A 47 -6.02 -6.38 -19.80
CA ALA A 47 -4.64 -6.81 -19.98
C ALA A 47 -3.89 -5.96 -21.00
N ASN A 48 -4.51 -5.69 -22.15
CA ASN A 48 -3.92 -4.80 -23.17
C ASN A 48 -3.75 -3.37 -22.65
N ILE A 49 -4.72 -2.82 -21.91
CA ILE A 49 -4.61 -1.51 -21.25
C ILE A 49 -3.47 -1.51 -20.22
N HIS A 50 -3.33 -2.59 -19.44
CA HIS A 50 -2.29 -2.69 -18.43
C HIS A 50 -0.89 -2.70 -19.05
N ILE A 51 -0.70 -3.39 -20.18
CA ILE A 51 0.54 -3.41 -20.96
C ILE A 51 0.81 -2.04 -21.59
N ASN A 52 -0.19 -1.50 -22.29
CA ASN A 52 -0.11 -0.22 -22.98
C ASN A 52 -1.19 0.76 -22.51
N PRO A 53 -0.94 1.51 -21.41
CA PRO A 53 -1.90 2.48 -20.86
C PRO A 53 -2.32 3.59 -21.84
N GLU A 54 -1.62 3.78 -22.96
CA GLU A 54 -1.95 4.80 -23.95
C GLU A 54 -3.19 4.49 -24.77
N ILE A 55 -3.56 3.21 -24.89
CA ILE A 55 -4.78 2.80 -25.62
C ILE A 55 -6.05 3.03 -24.81
N GLN A 56 -5.92 3.34 -23.52
CA GLN A 56 -7.05 3.61 -22.66
C GLN A 56 -7.71 4.93 -23.08
N ASP A 57 -9.01 4.84 -23.39
CA ASP A 57 -9.86 6.01 -23.50
C ASP A 57 -10.14 6.54 -22.08
N LEU A 58 -9.70 7.78 -21.81
CA LEU A 58 -9.84 8.40 -20.49
C LEU A 58 -10.91 9.49 -20.57
N PRO A 59 -11.88 9.50 -19.64
CA PRO A 59 -12.85 10.59 -19.55
C PRO A 59 -12.14 11.90 -19.24
N SER A 60 -12.75 13.02 -19.64
CA SER A 60 -12.15 14.33 -19.38
C SER A 60 -12.12 14.62 -17.87
N PRO A 61 -11.03 15.17 -17.32
CA PRO A 61 -11.02 15.63 -15.93
C PRO A 61 -12.12 16.65 -15.61
N LEU A 62 -12.51 17.48 -16.58
CA LEU A 62 -13.62 18.45 -16.44
C LEU A 62 -15.00 17.78 -16.32
N GLU A 63 -15.13 16.55 -16.81
CA GLU A 63 -16.36 15.76 -16.68
C GLU A 63 -16.40 14.99 -15.36
N GLU A 64 -15.24 14.56 -14.84
CA GLU A 64 -15.16 13.77 -13.61
C GLU A 64 -15.14 14.63 -12.34
N PHE A 65 -14.35 15.70 -12.31
CA PHE A 65 -14.25 16.58 -11.15
C PHE A 65 -15.24 17.73 -11.28
N SER A 66 -16.37 17.64 -10.57
CA SER A 66 -17.46 18.62 -10.63
C SER A 66 -17.01 20.07 -10.44
N ASP A 67 -16.05 20.27 -9.53
CA ASP A 67 -15.62 21.59 -9.12
C ASP A 67 -14.39 22.07 -9.91
N LEU A 68 -13.88 21.28 -10.86
CA LEU A 68 -12.68 21.66 -11.63
C LEU A 68 -12.94 22.88 -12.51
N ALA A 69 -14.11 22.95 -13.15
CA ALA A 69 -14.48 24.10 -13.97
C ALA A 69 -14.54 25.40 -13.14
N VAL A 70 -15.19 25.34 -11.96
CA VAL A 70 -15.28 26.47 -11.02
C VAL A 70 -13.89 26.84 -10.48
N SER A 71 -13.05 25.85 -10.13
CA SER A 71 -11.68 26.10 -9.70
C SER A 71 -10.86 26.85 -10.75
N VAL A 72 -11.03 26.47 -12.03
CA VAL A 72 -10.36 27.15 -13.15
C VAL A 72 -10.86 28.57 -13.28
N GLU A 73 -12.18 28.80 -13.26
CA GLU A 73 -12.78 30.14 -13.36
C GLU A 73 -12.28 31.08 -12.25
N LEU A 74 -12.32 30.64 -10.98
CA LEU A 74 -11.83 31.42 -9.84
C LEU A 74 -10.35 31.80 -9.97
N LEU A 75 -9.50 30.87 -10.45
CA LEU A 75 -8.09 31.15 -10.66
C LEU A 75 -7.84 32.06 -11.87
N GLN A 76 -8.64 31.96 -12.94
CA GLN A 76 -8.57 32.86 -14.08
C GLN A 76 -8.91 34.29 -13.65
N ASP A 77 -9.97 34.47 -12.86
CA ASP A 77 -10.39 35.77 -12.35
C ASP A 77 -9.35 36.39 -11.41
N ALA A 78 -8.76 35.58 -10.52
CA ALA A 78 -7.68 36.04 -9.66
C ALA A 78 -6.44 36.49 -10.46
N ILE A 79 -6.05 35.72 -11.48
CA ILE A 79 -4.93 36.07 -12.37
C ILE A 79 -5.25 37.36 -13.16
N ALA A 80 -6.46 37.49 -13.70
CA ALA A 80 -6.85 38.63 -14.51
C ALA A 80 -6.97 39.92 -13.70
N SER A 81 -7.42 39.84 -12.44
CA SER A 81 -7.56 40.97 -11.53
C SER A 81 -6.27 41.32 -10.78
N GLY A 82 -5.25 40.46 -10.82
CA GLY A 82 -4.01 40.61 -10.05
C GLY A 82 -4.21 40.36 -8.55
N GLU A 83 -5.24 39.59 -8.20
CA GLU A 83 -5.50 39.18 -6.82
C GLU A 83 -4.43 38.18 -6.34
N LYS A 84 -3.97 38.38 -5.10
CA LYS A 84 -2.90 37.53 -4.54
C LYS A 84 -3.45 36.15 -4.18
N ILE A 85 -2.78 35.12 -4.70
CA ILE A 85 -3.08 33.70 -4.43
C ILE A 85 -2.07 33.17 -3.40
N ALA A 86 -2.53 32.38 -2.42
CA ALA A 86 -1.65 31.69 -1.49
C ALA A 86 -1.88 30.18 -1.52
N ILE A 87 -0.81 29.43 -1.77
CA ILE A 87 -0.82 27.96 -1.69
C ILE A 87 -0.59 27.53 -0.23
N CYS A 88 -1.49 26.74 0.34
CA CYS A 88 -1.26 26.10 1.64
C CYS A 88 -0.92 24.62 1.43
N GLY A 89 0.37 24.28 1.50
CA GLY A 89 0.86 22.92 1.26
C GLY A 89 1.02 22.07 2.52
N ASP A 90 1.48 20.84 2.35
CA ASP A 90 1.91 19.96 3.43
C ASP A 90 3.43 19.71 3.43
N TYR A 91 3.95 19.21 4.55
CA TYR A 91 5.38 19.03 4.78
C TYR A 91 5.93 17.70 4.24
N ASP A 92 5.12 16.78 3.72
CA ASP A 92 5.65 15.55 3.13
C ASP A 92 5.96 15.69 1.63
N ALA A 93 6.42 14.60 1.00
CA ALA A 93 6.82 14.66 -0.40
C ALA A 93 5.67 15.02 -1.34
N ASP A 94 4.43 14.59 -1.07
CA ASP A 94 3.29 14.92 -1.91
C ASP A 94 2.95 16.40 -1.78
N GLY A 95 2.78 16.91 -0.56
CA GLY A 95 2.52 18.32 -0.30
C GLY A 95 3.61 19.26 -0.85
N MET A 96 4.89 18.92 -0.66
CA MET A 96 5.99 19.74 -1.15
C MET A 96 6.11 19.73 -2.68
N THR A 97 5.92 18.57 -3.32
CA THR A 97 5.95 18.50 -4.80
C THR A 97 4.72 19.15 -5.43
N SER A 98 3.55 19.01 -4.82
CA SER A 98 2.31 19.70 -5.21
C SER A 98 2.45 21.22 -5.13
N THR A 99 3.03 21.72 -4.03
CA THR A 99 3.30 23.14 -3.84
C THR A 99 4.26 23.66 -4.91
N ALA A 100 5.38 22.96 -5.15
CA ALA A 100 6.33 23.34 -6.18
C ALA A 100 5.72 23.32 -7.59
N LEU A 101 4.85 22.33 -7.86
CA LEU A 101 4.14 22.18 -9.14
C LEU A 101 3.22 23.37 -9.39
N LEU A 102 2.33 23.69 -8.45
CA LEU A 102 1.39 24.79 -8.61
C LEU A 102 2.09 26.15 -8.55
N LEU A 103 3.16 26.30 -7.77
CA LEU A 103 3.95 27.54 -7.76
C LEU A 103 4.58 27.80 -9.13
N ARG A 104 5.14 26.78 -9.78
CA ARG A 104 5.66 26.90 -11.16
C ARG A 104 4.55 27.19 -12.16
N ALA A 105 3.42 26.48 -12.07
CA ALA A 105 2.30 26.65 -12.99
C ALA A 105 1.68 28.06 -12.88
N LEU A 106 1.30 28.49 -11.68
CA LEU A 106 0.66 29.78 -11.46
C LEU A 106 1.57 30.95 -11.85
N ARG A 107 2.87 30.89 -11.52
CA ARG A 107 3.85 31.90 -11.98
C ARG A 107 4.00 31.93 -13.50
N HIS A 108 4.04 30.76 -14.15
CA HIS A 108 4.07 30.68 -15.62
C HIS A 108 2.83 31.32 -16.26
N LEU A 109 1.68 31.19 -15.62
CA LEU A 109 0.41 31.74 -16.11
C LEU A 109 0.23 33.25 -15.82
N GLY A 110 1.05 33.80 -14.94
CA GLY A 110 1.11 35.23 -14.60
C GLY A 110 0.46 35.61 -13.27
N ALA A 111 0.20 34.65 -12.38
CA ALA A 111 -0.35 34.90 -11.06
C ALA A 111 0.64 35.59 -10.12
N ASP A 112 0.14 36.47 -9.24
CA ASP A 112 0.84 36.84 -8.00
C ASP A 112 0.57 35.76 -6.95
N VAL A 113 1.55 34.88 -6.73
CA VAL A 113 1.38 33.68 -5.91
C VAL A 113 2.49 33.53 -4.87
N ASP A 114 2.06 33.25 -3.66
CA ASP A 114 2.88 32.92 -2.50
C ASP A 114 2.49 31.55 -1.92
N TYR A 115 3.20 31.07 -0.90
CA TYR A 115 2.86 29.81 -0.25
C TYR A 115 3.18 29.80 1.25
N ALA A 116 2.51 28.91 1.98
CA ALA A 116 2.86 28.56 3.35
C ALA A 116 2.78 27.04 3.53
N ILE A 117 3.73 26.50 4.30
CA ILE A 117 3.72 25.10 4.74
C ILE A 117 3.67 25.08 6.27
N PRO A 118 2.73 24.36 6.90
CA PRO A 118 2.61 24.31 8.34
C PRO A 118 3.84 23.64 8.97
N SER A 119 4.25 24.13 10.13
CA SER A 119 5.27 23.44 10.91
C SER A 119 4.70 22.17 11.53
N ARG A 120 5.25 21.01 11.14
CA ARG A 120 4.91 19.71 11.74
C ARG A 120 5.02 19.70 13.28
N MET A 121 5.92 20.51 13.83
CA MET A 121 6.17 20.61 15.28
C MET A 121 5.16 21.52 15.98
N LYS A 122 4.93 22.72 15.43
CA LYS A 122 4.17 23.79 16.11
C LYS A 122 2.70 23.82 15.69
N ASP A 123 2.46 23.70 14.39
CA ASP A 123 1.14 23.90 13.78
C ASP A 123 0.36 22.59 13.63
N GLY A 124 1.08 21.46 13.53
CA GLY A 124 0.48 20.17 13.23
C GLY A 124 0.38 19.96 11.72
N TYR A 125 -0.68 19.29 11.27
CA TYR A 125 -0.89 18.91 9.87
C TYR A 125 -1.92 19.83 9.20
N GLY A 126 -1.63 20.26 7.98
CA GLY A 126 -2.52 21.05 7.11
C GLY A 126 -2.80 22.50 7.54
N ILE A 127 -3.71 23.13 6.78
CA ILE A 127 -4.20 24.49 7.02
C ILE A 127 -4.83 24.64 8.42
N ASN A 128 -4.55 25.77 9.07
CA ASN A 128 -5.08 26.10 10.39
C ASN A 128 -5.48 27.58 10.48
N GLN A 129 -6.18 27.96 11.55
CA GLN A 129 -6.70 29.33 11.75
C GLN A 129 -5.59 30.39 11.71
N ARG A 130 -4.40 30.11 12.26
CA ARG A 130 -3.26 31.04 12.23
C ARG A 130 -2.85 31.37 10.80
N ILE A 131 -2.68 30.35 9.96
CA ILE A 131 -2.30 30.52 8.54
C ILE A 131 -3.38 31.30 7.79
N VAL A 132 -4.66 30.98 8.03
CA VAL A 132 -5.80 31.67 7.41
C VAL A 132 -5.81 33.16 7.78
N GLU A 133 -5.63 33.49 9.05
CA GLU A 133 -5.61 34.88 9.52
C GLU A 133 -4.38 35.65 9.02
N GLU A 134 -3.23 34.98 8.90
CA GLU A 134 -2.01 35.54 8.31
C GLU A 134 -2.23 35.87 6.83
N PHE A 135 -2.82 34.96 6.05
CA PHE A 135 -3.18 35.20 4.65
C PHE A 135 -4.17 36.37 4.51
N ALA A 136 -5.23 36.40 5.29
CA ALA A 136 -6.17 37.54 5.28
C ALA A 136 -5.47 38.88 5.59
N SER A 137 -4.55 38.88 6.57
CA SER A 137 -3.84 40.11 6.97
C SER A 137 -2.86 40.64 5.90
N THR A 138 -2.41 39.78 4.99
CA THR A 138 -1.45 40.10 3.93
C THR A 138 -2.11 40.39 2.57
N GLY A 139 -3.44 40.49 2.54
CA GLY A 139 -4.19 40.82 1.32
C GLY A 139 -4.32 39.68 0.32
N VAL A 140 -4.16 38.43 0.77
CA VAL A 140 -4.51 37.25 -0.03
C VAL A 140 -6.01 37.27 -0.29
N GLY A 141 -6.41 36.97 -1.52
CA GLY A 141 -7.81 36.83 -1.91
C GLY A 141 -8.24 35.40 -2.19
N VAL A 142 -7.31 34.55 -2.63
CA VAL A 142 -7.56 33.13 -2.90
C VAL A 142 -6.58 32.25 -2.12
N ILE A 143 -7.12 31.32 -1.32
CA ILE A 143 -6.37 30.22 -0.72
C ILE A 143 -6.55 28.96 -1.58
N LEU A 144 -5.44 28.36 -1.99
CA LEU A 144 -5.39 27.07 -2.67
C LEU A 144 -4.69 26.05 -1.77
N THR A 145 -5.43 25.12 -1.16
CA THR A 145 -4.77 24.05 -0.38
C THR A 145 -4.25 22.96 -1.32
N VAL A 146 -3.12 22.36 -0.97
CA VAL A 146 -2.56 21.21 -1.68
C VAL A 146 -2.20 20.12 -0.69
N ASP A 147 -2.70 18.91 -0.96
CA ASP A 147 -2.48 17.73 -0.11
C ASP A 147 -2.94 17.89 1.35
N ASN A 148 -3.88 18.81 1.57
CA ASN A 148 -4.56 19.01 2.85
C ASN A 148 -5.86 19.82 2.65
N GLY A 149 -6.61 20.00 3.73
CA GLY A 149 -7.76 20.89 3.79
C GLY A 149 -9.10 20.17 3.83
N ILE A 150 -9.22 18.93 3.33
CA ILE A 150 -10.52 18.22 3.28
C ILE A 150 -11.13 17.97 4.66
N ALA A 151 -10.29 17.84 5.69
CA ALA A 151 -10.71 17.66 7.09
C ALA A 151 -10.72 18.96 7.90
N ALA A 152 -10.31 20.09 7.32
CA ALA A 152 -10.07 21.34 8.04
C ALA A 152 -11.31 22.26 8.09
N TYR A 153 -12.44 21.75 8.61
CA TYR A 153 -13.70 22.48 8.61
C TYR A 153 -13.60 23.88 9.25
N GLU A 154 -13.07 23.98 10.48
CA GLU A 154 -13.01 25.26 11.22
C GLU A 154 -12.06 26.28 10.57
N PRO A 155 -10.83 25.93 10.14
CA PRO A 155 -9.98 26.85 9.38
C PRO A 155 -10.62 27.34 8.07
N ILE A 156 -11.29 26.47 7.31
CA ILE A 156 -11.92 26.87 6.05
C ILE A 156 -13.14 27.76 6.29
N LEU A 157 -13.97 27.45 7.28
CA LEU A 157 -15.07 28.33 7.69
C LEU A 157 -14.55 29.73 8.04
N ARG A 158 -13.45 29.80 8.79
CA ARG A 158 -12.80 31.07 9.16
C ARG A 158 -12.32 31.85 7.94
N ALA A 159 -11.80 31.18 6.91
CA ALA A 159 -11.38 31.83 5.68
C ALA A 159 -12.56 32.49 4.96
N VAL A 160 -13.69 31.77 4.87
CA VAL A 160 -14.94 32.28 4.28
C VAL A 160 -15.49 33.46 5.08
N GLU A 161 -15.47 33.41 6.41
CA GLU A 161 -15.89 34.55 7.27
C GLU A 161 -15.04 35.81 7.06
N LEU A 162 -13.77 35.63 6.66
CA LEU A 162 -12.85 36.71 6.35
C LEU A 162 -12.96 37.18 4.89
N GLY A 163 -13.85 36.58 4.10
CA GLY A 163 -14.09 36.94 2.70
C GLY A 163 -13.05 36.38 1.73
N LEU A 164 -12.31 35.34 2.11
CA LEU A 164 -11.35 34.67 1.24
C LEU A 164 -12.05 33.61 0.39
N THR A 165 -11.66 33.52 -0.88
CA THR A 165 -11.99 32.39 -1.75
C THR A 165 -11.12 31.19 -1.37
N VAL A 166 -11.70 30.00 -1.27
CA VAL A 166 -10.98 28.76 -0.92
C VAL A 166 -11.22 27.67 -1.96
N ILE A 167 -10.11 27.18 -2.53
CA ILE A 167 -10.09 25.99 -3.38
C ILE A 167 -9.30 24.90 -2.66
N ILE A 168 -9.92 23.74 -2.45
CA ILE A 168 -9.27 22.58 -1.83
C ILE A 168 -8.79 21.62 -2.90
N THR A 169 -7.49 21.30 -2.90
CA THR A 169 -6.96 20.15 -3.66
C THR A 169 -6.35 19.14 -2.69
N ASP A 170 -6.97 17.96 -2.59
CA ASP A 170 -6.64 16.98 -1.57
C ASP A 170 -6.97 15.56 -2.05
N HIS A 171 -6.43 14.53 -1.39
CA HIS A 171 -6.70 13.13 -1.66
C HIS A 171 -6.98 12.31 -0.38
N HIS A 172 -6.93 12.94 0.79
CA HIS A 172 -7.20 12.31 2.09
C HIS A 172 -8.65 11.83 2.22
N ASP A 173 -8.88 10.92 3.17
CA ASP A 173 -10.22 10.35 3.42
C ASP A 173 -11.24 11.45 3.75
N LEU A 174 -12.45 11.29 3.21
CA LEU A 174 -13.51 12.28 3.37
C LEU A 174 -14.08 12.22 4.80
N PRO A 175 -14.13 13.34 5.54
CA PRO A 175 -14.82 13.40 6.83
C PRO A 175 -16.35 13.33 6.62
N GLU A 176 -17.09 13.10 7.72
CA GLU A 176 -18.56 13.15 7.69
C GLU A 176 -19.11 14.52 7.26
N LYS A 177 -18.41 15.59 7.65
CA LYS A 177 -18.77 16.97 7.33
C LYS A 177 -17.66 17.59 6.49
N LEU A 178 -17.98 17.87 5.23
CA LEU A 178 -17.05 18.56 4.32
C LEU A 178 -16.92 20.05 4.66
N PRO A 179 -15.75 20.67 4.45
CA PRO A 179 -15.53 22.11 4.59
C PRO A 179 -16.39 22.92 3.62
N THR A 180 -16.73 24.15 3.99
CA THR A 180 -17.52 25.07 3.16
C THR A 180 -16.64 25.86 2.17
N ALA A 181 -15.75 25.18 1.45
CA ALA A 181 -14.91 25.80 0.42
C ALA A 181 -15.71 26.12 -0.85
N ASP A 182 -15.23 27.06 -1.67
CA ASP A 182 -15.85 27.42 -2.95
C ASP A 182 -15.71 26.32 -3.99
N ALA A 183 -14.64 25.51 -3.90
CA ALA A 183 -14.42 24.34 -4.74
C ALA A 183 -13.62 23.25 -4.01
N ILE A 184 -13.98 21.98 -4.23
CA ILE A 184 -13.27 20.82 -3.66
C ILE A 184 -12.90 19.83 -4.77
N LEU A 185 -11.59 19.69 -4.99
CA LEU A 185 -11.01 18.67 -5.86
C LEU A 185 -10.44 17.55 -5.00
N ASN A 186 -11.22 16.47 -4.82
CA ASN A 186 -10.75 15.26 -4.15
C ASN A 186 -11.15 13.99 -4.92
N PRO A 187 -10.20 13.14 -5.35
CA PRO A 187 -10.46 11.92 -6.10
C PRO A 187 -11.40 10.92 -5.41
N LYS A 188 -11.55 10.99 -4.09
CA LYS A 188 -12.45 10.11 -3.32
C LYS A 188 -13.93 10.51 -3.46
N LEU A 189 -14.22 11.72 -3.96
CA LEU A 189 -15.58 12.15 -4.35
C LEU A 189 -16.03 11.51 -5.67
N LEU A 190 -15.11 11.00 -6.48
CA LEU A 190 -15.40 10.36 -7.77
C LEU A 190 -16.06 8.98 -7.59
N ALA A 191 -16.52 8.36 -8.68
CA ALA A 191 -16.97 6.97 -8.65
C ALA A 191 -15.82 6.03 -8.25
N ALA A 192 -16.13 4.91 -7.58
CA ALA A 192 -15.14 3.91 -7.18
C ALA A 192 -14.34 3.33 -8.38
N THR A 193 -14.94 3.36 -9.57
CA THR A 193 -14.38 2.87 -10.83
C THR A 193 -13.61 3.92 -11.62
N SER A 194 -13.59 5.18 -11.17
CA SER A 194 -12.88 6.25 -11.86
C SER A 194 -11.38 5.92 -11.99
N PRO A 195 -10.76 6.16 -13.16
CA PRO A 195 -9.33 5.98 -13.34
C PRO A 195 -8.49 7.04 -12.59
N TYR A 196 -9.13 8.10 -12.10
CA TYR A 196 -8.54 9.20 -11.33
C TYR A 196 -8.59 8.98 -9.82
N ARG A 197 -9.36 8.01 -9.32
CA ARG A 197 -9.58 7.79 -7.87
C ARG A 197 -8.28 7.53 -7.08
N GLY A 198 -7.23 7.03 -7.74
CA GLY A 198 -5.94 6.73 -7.13
C GLY A 198 -4.94 7.89 -7.12
N LEU A 199 -5.32 9.09 -7.56
CA LEU A 199 -4.42 10.25 -7.54
C LEU A 199 -4.01 10.63 -6.12
N ALA A 200 -2.74 11.02 -5.98
CA ALA A 200 -2.24 11.79 -4.84
C ALA A 200 -2.57 13.29 -5.01
N GLY A 201 -2.30 14.10 -3.99
CA GLY A 201 -2.40 15.56 -4.04
C GLY A 201 -1.67 16.16 -5.25
N VAL A 202 -0.46 15.69 -5.58
CA VAL A 202 0.29 16.19 -6.75
C VAL A 202 -0.40 15.86 -8.07
N GLY A 203 -1.18 14.78 -8.10
CA GLY A 203 -2.02 14.41 -9.24
C GLY A 203 -3.20 15.34 -9.45
N VAL A 204 -3.85 15.73 -8.35
CA VAL A 204 -4.93 16.72 -8.38
C VAL A 204 -4.38 18.09 -8.81
N ALA A 205 -3.24 18.48 -8.24
CA ALA A 205 -2.52 19.70 -8.60
C ALA A 205 -2.11 19.72 -10.09
N TYR A 206 -1.64 18.59 -10.63
CA TYR A 206 -1.32 18.44 -12.05
C TYR A 206 -2.53 18.66 -12.96
N ILE A 207 -3.68 18.07 -12.61
CA ILE A 207 -4.94 18.26 -13.36
C ILE A 207 -5.36 19.73 -13.36
N LEU A 208 -5.37 20.37 -12.18
CA LEU A 208 -5.75 21.77 -12.05
C LEU A 208 -4.83 22.68 -12.88
N ALA A 209 -3.51 22.47 -12.80
CA ALA A 209 -2.52 23.23 -13.55
C ALA A 209 -2.69 23.08 -15.08
N ILE A 210 -2.91 21.86 -15.57
CA ILE A 210 -3.12 21.61 -17.00
C ILE A 210 -4.45 22.22 -17.47
N ALA A 211 -5.54 22.03 -16.74
CA ALA A 211 -6.85 22.58 -17.11
C ALA A 211 -6.82 24.11 -17.15
N LEU A 212 -6.21 24.76 -16.14
CA LEU A 212 -6.05 26.20 -16.10
C LEU A 212 -5.17 26.70 -17.26
N ALA A 213 -4.03 26.06 -17.53
CA ALA A 213 -3.15 26.44 -18.63
C ALA A 213 -3.81 26.28 -20.01
N GLN A 214 -4.63 25.25 -20.20
CA GLN A 214 -5.42 25.06 -21.43
C GLN A 214 -6.48 26.16 -21.58
N SER A 215 -7.18 26.51 -20.50
CA SER A 215 -8.21 27.56 -20.51
C SER A 215 -7.65 28.95 -20.86
N LEU A 216 -6.37 29.18 -20.58
CA LEU A 216 -5.65 30.43 -20.88
C LEU A 216 -4.80 30.37 -22.17
N ASP A 217 -4.83 29.25 -22.90
CA ASP A 217 -3.97 29.00 -24.08
C ASP A 217 -2.46 29.19 -23.80
N LYS A 218 -2.01 28.82 -22.60
CA LYS A 218 -0.63 28.98 -22.10
C LYS A 218 -0.01 27.66 -21.63
N ILE A 219 -0.23 26.58 -22.39
CA ILE A 219 0.31 25.25 -22.05
C ILE A 219 1.78 25.05 -22.48
N ALA A 220 2.25 25.86 -23.45
CA ALA A 220 3.56 25.69 -24.05
C ALA A 220 4.69 25.89 -23.02
N GLY A 221 5.55 24.88 -22.88
CA GLY A 221 6.68 24.90 -21.93
C GLY A 221 6.32 24.52 -20.49
N LEU A 222 5.03 24.35 -20.16
CA LEU A 222 4.59 24.00 -18.81
C LEU A 222 4.53 22.50 -18.57
N THR A 223 3.99 21.73 -19.52
CA THR A 223 3.59 20.32 -19.33
C THR A 223 4.70 19.41 -18.82
N SER A 224 5.91 19.47 -19.40
CA SER A 224 7.00 18.57 -19.01
C SER A 224 7.49 18.83 -17.58
N PRO A 225 7.83 20.07 -17.18
CA PRO A 225 8.19 20.39 -15.79
C PRO A 225 7.18 19.90 -14.75
N ILE A 226 5.88 20.14 -14.96
CA ILE A 226 4.87 19.74 -13.97
C ILE A 226 4.61 18.23 -14.00
N LEU A 227 4.82 17.55 -15.13
CA LEU A 227 4.75 16.09 -15.22
C LEU A 227 5.92 15.41 -14.50
N GLU A 228 7.11 16.01 -14.53
CA GLU A 228 8.29 15.55 -13.78
C GLU A 228 8.04 15.65 -12.26
N LEU A 229 7.49 16.77 -11.78
CA LEU A 229 7.11 16.94 -10.37
C LEU A 229 5.98 16.00 -9.96
N PHE A 230 4.95 15.84 -10.80
CA PHE A 230 3.91 14.81 -10.62
C PHE A 230 4.51 13.42 -10.44
N THR A 231 5.48 13.06 -11.29
CA THR A 231 6.12 11.74 -11.25
C THR A 231 6.89 11.53 -9.97
N LEU A 232 7.66 12.54 -9.55
CA LEU A 232 8.42 12.52 -8.31
C LEU A 232 7.51 12.40 -7.09
N GLY A 233 6.47 13.23 -7.00
CA GLY A 233 5.53 13.25 -5.89
C GLY A 233 4.71 11.97 -5.78
N THR A 234 4.10 11.52 -6.88
CA THR A 234 3.24 10.32 -6.91
C THR A 234 3.96 9.07 -6.43
N VAL A 235 5.23 8.91 -6.83
CA VAL A 235 6.03 7.75 -6.39
C VAL A 235 6.54 7.93 -4.96
N ALA A 236 6.92 9.15 -4.56
CA ALA A 236 7.39 9.43 -3.20
C ALA A 236 6.28 9.34 -2.14
N ASP A 237 5.03 9.60 -2.52
CA ASP A 237 3.82 9.43 -1.71
C ASP A 237 3.37 7.96 -1.60
N LEU A 238 3.96 7.06 -2.39
CA LEU A 238 3.54 5.67 -2.45
C LEU A 238 2.07 5.54 -2.93
N ALA A 239 1.66 6.41 -3.86
CA ALA A 239 0.33 6.34 -4.46
C ALA A 239 0.15 5.07 -5.33
N PRO A 240 -1.09 4.61 -5.60
CA PRO A 240 -1.32 3.49 -6.51
C PRO A 240 -0.92 3.79 -7.96
N LEU A 241 -0.04 2.95 -8.54
CA LEU A 241 0.48 3.06 -9.90
C LEU A 241 -0.43 2.38 -10.94
N VAL A 242 -1.72 2.69 -10.88
CA VAL A 242 -2.80 2.17 -11.74
C VAL A 242 -3.57 3.34 -12.38
N GLY A 243 -4.46 3.06 -13.34
CA GLY A 243 -5.27 4.11 -13.98
C GLY A 243 -4.43 5.23 -14.59
N VAL A 244 -4.81 6.48 -14.34
CA VAL A 244 -4.12 7.66 -14.90
C VAL A 244 -2.69 7.81 -14.39
N ASN A 245 -2.42 7.44 -13.13
CA ASN A 245 -1.06 7.46 -12.56
C ASN A 245 -0.13 6.60 -13.42
N ARG A 246 -0.54 5.38 -13.76
CA ARG A 246 0.27 4.47 -14.58
C ARG A 246 0.62 5.08 -15.94
N ARG A 247 -0.37 5.70 -16.59
CA ARG A 247 -0.20 6.32 -17.92
C ARG A 247 0.79 7.48 -17.86
N TRP A 248 0.59 8.41 -16.93
CA TRP A 248 1.44 9.60 -16.81
C TRP A 248 2.84 9.28 -16.29
N LEU A 249 2.97 8.34 -15.35
CA LEU A 249 4.27 7.89 -14.85
C LEU A 249 5.13 7.25 -15.94
N LYS A 250 4.55 6.44 -16.84
CA LYS A 250 5.31 5.88 -17.97
C LYS A 250 6.01 6.98 -18.78
N ARG A 251 5.33 8.12 -19.00
CA ARG A 251 5.90 9.29 -19.68
C ARG A 251 6.91 10.00 -18.80
N GLY A 252 6.52 10.38 -17.58
CA GLY A 252 7.35 11.22 -16.71
C GLY A 252 8.65 10.53 -16.25
N LEU A 253 8.64 9.22 -16.00
CA LEU A 253 9.87 8.46 -15.69
C LEU A 253 10.92 8.52 -16.81
N SER A 254 10.48 8.67 -18.06
CA SER A 254 11.39 8.85 -19.21
C SER A 254 11.92 10.27 -19.35
N LEU A 255 11.26 11.25 -18.73
CA LEU A 255 11.67 12.67 -18.76
C LEU A 255 12.74 12.97 -17.70
N LEU A 256 12.63 12.39 -16.50
CA LEU A 256 13.50 12.70 -15.35
C LEU A 256 15.01 12.71 -15.65
N PRO A 257 15.60 11.73 -16.39
CA PRO A 257 17.04 11.78 -16.71
C PRO A 257 17.47 13.04 -17.47
N TYR A 258 16.57 13.61 -18.26
CA TYR A 258 16.81 14.76 -19.13
C TYR A 258 16.08 16.03 -18.65
N SER A 259 15.61 16.00 -17.40
CA SER A 259 14.86 17.08 -16.76
C SER A 259 15.57 18.42 -16.90
N GLN A 260 14.81 19.44 -17.27
CA GLN A 260 15.28 20.83 -17.28
C GLN A 260 15.11 21.52 -15.91
N LEU A 261 14.45 20.85 -14.96
CA LEU A 261 14.38 21.31 -13.58
C LEU A 261 15.72 21.06 -12.89
N ALA A 262 16.44 22.16 -12.62
CA ALA A 262 17.73 22.16 -11.95
C ALA A 262 17.70 21.37 -10.63
N GLY A 263 16.61 21.50 -9.86
CA GLY A 263 16.39 20.76 -8.62
C GLY A 263 16.35 19.24 -8.77
N ILE A 264 15.69 18.73 -9.81
CA ILE A 264 15.61 17.29 -10.07
C ILE A 264 16.98 16.74 -10.45
N GLN A 265 17.71 17.44 -11.33
CA GLN A 265 19.06 17.05 -11.73
C GLN A 265 20.02 17.02 -10.52
N ALA A 266 19.96 18.07 -9.69
CA ALA A 266 20.75 18.13 -8.46
C ALA A 266 20.40 16.99 -7.47
N LEU A 267 19.11 16.67 -7.30
CA LEU A 267 18.68 15.54 -6.48
C LEU A 267 19.18 14.20 -7.02
N MET A 268 19.12 13.98 -8.32
CA MET A 268 19.64 12.78 -8.97
C MET A 268 21.15 12.62 -8.75
N GLN A 269 21.89 13.72 -8.90
CA GLN A 269 23.33 13.76 -8.69
C GLN A 269 23.70 13.37 -7.25
N VAL A 270 23.13 14.03 -6.23
CA VAL A 270 23.44 13.71 -4.83
C VAL A 270 22.90 12.34 -4.41
N ALA A 271 21.89 11.82 -5.11
CA ALA A 271 21.35 10.50 -4.88
C ALA A 271 22.16 9.35 -5.50
N GLY A 272 23.19 9.67 -6.29
CA GLY A 272 23.99 8.68 -7.00
C GLY A 272 23.18 7.92 -8.06
N VAL A 273 22.14 8.54 -8.60
CA VAL A 273 21.44 8.04 -9.79
C VAL A 273 22.38 8.25 -10.98
N LYS A 274 22.56 7.21 -11.81
CA LYS A 274 23.57 7.23 -12.87
C LYS A 274 23.08 8.05 -14.05
N GLU A 275 23.92 8.95 -14.55
CA GLU A 275 23.61 9.80 -15.71
C GLU A 275 23.34 8.97 -16.99
N GLU A 276 23.89 7.77 -17.09
CA GLU A 276 23.67 6.91 -18.26
C GLU A 276 22.30 6.20 -18.27
N GLN A 277 21.50 6.34 -17.20
CA GLN A 277 20.15 5.77 -17.15
C GLN A 277 19.21 6.51 -18.10
N LYS A 278 18.77 5.83 -19.16
CA LYS A 278 17.80 6.39 -20.13
C LYS A 278 16.40 6.60 -19.56
N GLN A 279 16.06 5.92 -18.47
CA GLN A 279 14.77 5.98 -17.80
C GLN A 279 14.95 5.65 -16.32
N LEU A 280 14.31 6.41 -15.44
CA LEU A 280 14.25 6.07 -14.02
C LEU A 280 13.19 4.99 -13.79
N GLN A 281 13.45 4.11 -12.84
CA GLN A 281 12.43 3.21 -12.32
C GLN A 281 11.76 3.82 -11.08
N PRO A 282 10.52 3.44 -10.74
CA PRO A 282 9.89 3.89 -9.50
C PRO A 282 10.76 3.67 -8.27
N ASP A 283 11.53 2.58 -8.21
CA ASP A 283 12.47 2.30 -7.13
C ASP A 283 13.61 3.34 -7.02
N ASP A 284 14.07 3.93 -8.14
CA ASP A 284 15.04 5.03 -8.10
C ASP A 284 14.46 6.25 -7.39
N ILE A 285 13.15 6.49 -7.54
CA ILE A 285 12.46 7.56 -6.82
C ILE A 285 12.20 7.12 -5.38
N GLY A 286 11.44 6.04 -5.17
CA GLY A 286 10.96 5.59 -3.86
C GLY A 286 12.05 5.24 -2.86
N PHE A 287 13.23 4.79 -3.31
CA PHE A 287 14.34 4.43 -2.44
C PHE A 287 15.54 5.38 -2.50
N LYS A 288 15.63 6.29 -3.47
CA LYS A 288 16.74 7.26 -3.56
C LYS A 288 16.27 8.72 -3.49
N LEU A 289 15.45 9.18 -4.43
CA LEU A 289 15.06 10.60 -4.48
C LEU A 289 14.05 10.97 -3.39
N GLY A 290 12.94 10.24 -3.31
CA GLY A 290 11.85 10.45 -2.35
C GLY A 290 12.32 10.49 -0.89
N PRO A 291 13.20 9.60 -0.41
CA PRO A 291 13.72 9.67 0.97
C PRO A 291 14.45 10.97 1.32
N ARG A 292 15.07 11.65 0.34
CA ARG A 292 15.76 12.93 0.56
C ARG A 292 14.78 14.06 0.79
N ILE A 293 13.72 14.10 -0.01
CA ILE A 293 12.60 15.02 0.15
C ILE A 293 11.87 14.74 1.47
N ASN A 294 11.45 13.50 1.69
CA ASN A 294 10.72 13.10 2.90
C ASN A 294 11.50 13.28 4.20
N ALA A 295 12.84 13.29 4.16
CA ALA A 295 13.65 13.57 5.35
C ALA A 295 13.46 15.03 5.82
N ILE A 296 13.30 15.97 4.88
CA ILE A 296 13.04 17.38 5.19
C ILE A 296 11.72 17.51 5.96
N GLY A 297 10.64 16.92 5.47
CA GLY A 297 9.35 16.90 6.17
C GLY A 297 9.32 16.24 7.54
N ARG A 298 10.38 15.48 7.89
CA ARG A 298 10.47 14.76 9.16
C ARG A 298 11.30 15.50 10.20
N ILE A 299 12.41 16.10 9.78
CA ILE A 299 13.43 16.64 10.69
C ILE A 299 14.08 17.95 10.19
N GLY A 300 13.55 18.57 9.13
CA GLY A 300 14.07 19.80 8.52
C GLY A 300 12.96 20.81 8.21
N ASP A 301 13.30 21.79 7.37
CA ASP A 301 12.39 22.87 6.93
C ASP A 301 11.90 22.62 5.49
N PRO A 302 10.59 22.38 5.27
CA PRO A 302 10.00 22.15 3.94
C PRO A 302 10.34 23.21 2.89
N GLN A 303 10.57 24.47 3.29
CA GLN A 303 10.96 25.54 2.37
C GLN A 303 12.19 25.17 1.53
N LEU A 304 13.10 24.38 2.09
CA LEU A 304 14.30 23.90 1.40
C LEU A 304 13.96 23.08 0.15
N VAL A 305 12.94 22.21 0.22
CA VAL A 305 12.48 21.41 -0.94
C VAL A 305 11.74 22.28 -1.94
N ILE A 306 10.94 23.24 -1.46
CA ILE A 306 10.23 24.16 -2.37
C ILE A 306 11.24 24.98 -3.17
N GLU A 307 12.25 25.56 -2.53
CA GLU A 307 13.33 26.28 -3.21
C GLU A 307 14.09 25.37 -4.18
N LEU A 308 14.42 24.14 -3.76
CA LEU A 308 15.09 23.16 -4.60
C LEU A 308 14.30 22.87 -5.89
N LEU A 309 13.00 22.61 -5.78
CA LEU A 309 12.17 22.19 -6.92
C LEU A 309 11.67 23.37 -7.77
N THR A 310 11.77 24.61 -7.28
CA THR A 310 11.29 25.80 -7.98
C THR A 310 12.38 26.75 -8.47
N THR A 311 13.62 26.62 -8.00
CA THR A 311 14.75 27.38 -8.55
C THR A 311 15.10 26.94 -9.97
N ASP A 312 15.56 27.89 -10.79
CA ASP A 312 16.16 27.65 -12.09
C ASP A 312 17.70 27.80 -12.06
N ASP A 313 18.28 28.19 -10.91
CA ASP A 313 19.72 28.32 -10.71
C ASP A 313 20.34 26.95 -10.31
N PRO A 314 21.22 26.36 -11.14
CA PRO A 314 21.85 25.07 -10.84
C PRO A 314 22.73 25.06 -9.57
N GLY A 315 23.35 26.20 -9.23
CA GLY A 315 24.16 26.34 -8.03
C GLY A 315 23.29 26.30 -6.77
N ILE A 316 22.19 27.06 -6.75
CA ILE A 316 21.21 27.02 -5.66
C ILE A 316 20.59 25.61 -5.56
N ALA A 317 20.23 25.00 -6.69
CA ALA A 317 19.68 23.66 -6.72
C ALA A 317 20.64 22.63 -6.10
N LEU A 318 21.92 22.66 -6.47
CA LEU A 318 22.92 21.76 -5.91
C LEU A 318 23.12 21.97 -4.41
N GLU A 319 23.21 23.23 -3.97
CA GLU A 319 23.31 23.57 -2.54
C GLU A 319 22.13 22.98 -1.74
N ARG A 320 20.90 23.21 -2.20
CA ARG A 320 19.69 22.70 -1.54
C ARG A 320 19.64 21.17 -1.59
N ALA A 321 20.02 20.54 -2.70
CA ALA A 321 20.09 19.07 -2.81
C ALA A 321 21.11 18.46 -1.84
N MET A 322 22.27 19.09 -1.66
CA MET A 322 23.27 18.65 -0.68
C MET A 322 22.75 18.77 0.76
N GLN A 323 21.99 19.82 1.07
CA GLN A 323 21.35 19.96 2.39
C GLN A 323 20.27 18.88 2.59
N CYS A 324 19.45 18.58 1.58
CA CYS A 324 18.54 17.42 1.58
C CYS A 324 19.28 16.12 1.90
N GLU A 325 20.44 15.89 1.27
CA GLU A 325 21.23 14.68 1.50
C GLU A 325 21.82 14.60 2.90
N GLN A 326 22.31 15.72 3.44
CA GLN A 326 22.81 15.78 4.80
C GLN A 326 21.70 15.44 5.81
N ILE A 327 20.50 16.00 5.62
CA ILE A 327 19.34 15.75 6.48
C ILE A 327 18.87 14.30 6.33
N ASN A 328 18.82 13.77 5.11
CA ASN A 328 18.53 12.36 4.86
C ASN A 328 19.51 11.42 5.58
N SER A 329 20.81 11.71 5.50
CA SER A 329 21.86 10.95 6.19
C SER A 329 21.66 10.97 7.70
N LYS A 330 21.35 12.13 8.28
CA LYS A 330 21.03 12.24 9.70
C LYS A 330 19.79 11.43 10.08
N ARG A 331 18.73 11.48 9.26
CA ARG A 331 17.53 10.67 9.45
C ARG A 331 17.82 9.17 9.38
N GLN A 332 18.69 8.70 8.48
CA GLN A 332 19.11 7.29 8.40
C GLN A 332 19.78 6.84 9.69
N GLN A 333 20.77 7.61 10.17
CA GLN A 333 21.48 7.34 11.42
C GLN A 333 20.52 7.24 12.62
N LEU A 334 19.57 8.18 12.73
CA LEU A 334 18.55 8.14 13.79
C LEU A 334 17.67 6.89 13.67
N CYS A 335 17.25 6.52 12.45
CA CYS A 335 16.45 5.30 12.25
C CYS A 335 17.21 4.03 12.64
N GLU A 336 18.49 3.93 12.28
CA GLU A 336 19.34 2.79 12.61
C GLU A 336 19.54 2.65 14.11
N GLN A 337 19.93 3.75 14.78
CA GLN A 337 20.08 3.78 16.23
C GLN A 337 18.79 3.36 16.96
N ILE A 338 17.66 3.99 16.63
CA ILE A 338 16.37 3.71 17.28
C ILE A 338 15.93 2.26 17.01
N GLN A 339 16.17 1.75 15.81
CA GLN A 339 15.86 0.36 15.47
C GLN A 339 16.70 -0.63 16.28
N GLU A 340 18.00 -0.41 16.40
CA GLU A 340 18.89 -1.27 17.21
C GLU A 340 18.47 -1.27 18.68
N GLU A 341 18.20 -0.09 19.25
CA GLU A 341 17.71 0.05 20.62
C GLU A 341 16.35 -0.62 20.81
N ALA A 342 15.40 -0.44 19.89
CA ALA A 342 14.08 -1.05 19.96
C ALA A 342 14.16 -2.58 19.87
N ILE A 343 14.99 -3.14 18.98
CA ILE A 343 15.21 -4.58 18.87
C ILE A 343 15.84 -5.10 20.17
N ALA A 344 16.87 -4.44 20.69
CA ALA A 344 17.50 -4.83 21.94
C ALA A 344 16.50 -4.83 23.11
N LEU A 345 15.61 -3.83 23.19
CA LEU A 345 14.54 -3.78 24.20
C LEU A 345 13.59 -4.98 24.08
N VAL A 346 13.18 -5.33 22.87
CA VAL A 346 12.27 -6.46 22.61
C VAL A 346 12.92 -7.81 22.91
N GLU A 347 14.21 -7.97 22.60
CA GLU A 347 14.91 -9.25 22.75
C GLU A 347 15.46 -9.48 24.18
N THR A 348 15.73 -8.42 24.95
CA THR A 348 16.31 -8.53 26.31
C THR A 348 15.28 -8.42 27.43
N LYS A 349 14.15 -7.75 27.21
CA LYS A 349 13.08 -7.63 28.22
C LYS A 349 11.97 -8.65 27.96
N PRO A 350 11.21 -9.07 28.98
CA PRO A 350 10.11 -10.01 28.82
C PRO A 350 8.87 -9.33 28.22
N ILE A 351 9.00 -8.70 27.05
CA ILE A 351 7.88 -8.11 26.32
C ILE A 351 7.07 -9.25 25.71
N LEU A 352 5.89 -9.53 26.27
CA LEU A 352 5.04 -10.65 25.88
C LEU A 352 4.21 -10.33 24.62
N TRP A 353 4.82 -9.77 23.57
CA TRP A 353 4.10 -9.28 22.39
C TRP A 353 3.33 -10.40 21.65
N GLN A 354 3.81 -11.65 21.64
CA GLN A 354 3.04 -12.76 21.07
C GLN A 354 1.75 -13.02 21.85
N LYS A 355 1.79 -12.87 23.18
CA LYS A 355 0.61 -13.02 24.04
C LYS A 355 -0.32 -11.82 23.88
N MET A 356 0.24 -10.61 23.82
CA MET A 356 -0.54 -9.37 23.68
C MET A 356 -1.08 -9.16 22.26
N ARG A 357 -0.57 -9.88 21.25
CA ARG A 357 -0.88 -9.73 19.82
C ARG A 357 -0.58 -8.34 19.24
N VAL A 358 0.11 -7.50 20.01
CA VAL A 358 0.62 -6.18 19.65
C VAL A 358 2.00 -6.00 20.26
N LEU A 359 2.85 -5.24 19.60
CA LEU A 359 4.16 -4.85 20.10
C LEU A 359 4.14 -3.37 20.47
N VAL A 360 4.20 -3.06 21.76
CA VAL A 360 4.33 -1.69 22.27
C VAL A 360 5.77 -1.46 22.74
N VAL A 361 6.43 -0.43 22.23
CA VAL A 361 7.81 -0.09 22.62
C VAL A 361 7.93 1.41 22.84
N VAL A 362 8.34 1.81 24.03
CA VAL A 362 8.57 3.21 24.38
C VAL A 362 9.97 3.36 24.94
N ASN A 363 10.71 4.37 24.45
CA ASN A 363 12.00 4.74 25.02
C ASN A 363 12.19 6.26 24.95
N GLU A 364 13.05 6.78 25.81
CA GLU A 364 13.42 8.19 25.82
C GLU A 364 14.45 8.53 24.74
N GLY A 365 14.51 9.81 24.37
CA GLY A 365 15.51 10.32 23.42
C GLY A 365 15.27 9.95 21.95
N TRP A 366 14.26 9.13 21.65
CA TRP A 366 13.89 8.80 20.28
C TRP A 366 13.26 10.00 19.57
N HIS A 367 13.74 10.31 18.37
CA HIS A 367 13.22 11.42 17.60
C HIS A 367 11.87 11.06 16.95
N HIS A 368 10.79 11.70 17.37
CA HIS A 368 9.43 11.37 16.94
C HIS A 368 9.19 11.48 15.42
N GLY A 369 9.92 12.33 14.70
CA GLY A 369 9.86 12.41 13.23
C GLY A 369 10.26 11.11 12.49
N VAL A 370 10.97 10.18 13.16
CA VAL A 370 11.47 8.94 12.54
C VAL A 370 10.93 7.64 13.16
N ILE A 371 10.32 7.69 14.35
CA ILE A 371 9.82 6.46 15.02
C ILE A 371 8.81 5.69 14.14
N GLY A 372 8.00 6.38 13.32
CA GLY A 372 7.09 5.72 12.39
C GLY A 372 7.77 4.87 11.31
N ILE A 373 9.00 5.22 10.89
CA ILE A 373 9.79 4.41 9.96
C ILE A 373 10.27 3.14 10.67
N VAL A 374 10.74 3.30 11.92
CA VAL A 374 11.19 2.17 12.74
C VAL A 374 10.03 1.21 13.04
N ALA A 375 8.83 1.73 13.32
CA ALA A 375 7.63 0.91 13.48
C ALA A 375 7.38 0.00 12.27
N SER A 376 7.48 0.52 11.04
CA SER A 376 7.31 -0.29 9.82
C SER A 376 8.35 -1.41 9.74
N ARG A 377 9.62 -1.13 10.08
CA ARG A 377 10.69 -2.13 10.09
C ARG A 377 10.48 -3.20 11.17
N LEU A 378 9.91 -2.81 12.32
CA LEU A 378 9.54 -3.75 13.37
C LEU A 378 8.34 -4.62 12.97
N VAL A 379 7.35 -4.07 12.23
CA VAL A 379 6.26 -4.85 11.63
C VAL A 379 6.83 -5.89 10.65
N GLU A 380 7.75 -5.49 9.78
CA GLU A 380 8.41 -6.41 8.83
C GLU A 380 9.19 -7.53 9.53
N ARG A 381 9.87 -7.21 10.64
CA ARG A 381 10.69 -8.16 11.41
C ARG A 381 9.82 -9.15 12.21
N TYR A 382 8.80 -8.66 12.91
CA TYR A 382 8.04 -9.44 13.89
C TYR A 382 6.67 -9.90 13.41
N GLY A 383 6.12 -9.32 12.33
CA GLY A 383 4.83 -9.72 11.77
C GLY A 383 3.63 -9.43 12.68
N VAL A 384 3.69 -8.36 13.46
CA VAL A 384 2.69 -7.96 14.47
C VAL A 384 2.43 -6.45 14.37
N PRO A 385 1.23 -5.92 14.71
CA PRO A 385 1.05 -4.48 14.84
C PRO A 385 2.02 -3.87 15.85
N VAL A 386 2.66 -2.76 15.48
CA VAL A 386 3.67 -2.09 16.29
C VAL A 386 3.21 -0.69 16.66
N PHE A 387 3.27 -0.38 17.96
CA PHE A 387 3.06 0.93 18.54
C PHE A 387 4.38 1.35 19.18
N ILE A 388 5.03 2.37 18.62
CA ILE A 388 6.31 2.89 19.10
C ILE A 388 6.13 4.29 19.66
N GLY A 389 6.79 4.65 20.75
CA GLY A 389 6.64 5.96 21.38
C GLY A 389 7.92 6.53 22.00
N THR A 390 7.89 7.84 22.22
CA THR A 390 8.95 8.62 22.88
C THR A 390 8.33 9.69 23.77
N TYR A 391 9.04 10.10 24.83
CA TYR A 391 8.60 11.16 25.72
C TYR A 391 8.78 12.54 25.04
N GLU A 392 7.76 13.40 25.05
CA GLU A 392 7.82 14.72 24.41
C GLU A 392 8.56 15.76 25.26
N ASP A 393 8.54 15.60 26.59
CA ASP A 393 9.01 16.58 27.56
C ASP A 393 10.08 16.03 28.51
N GLU A 394 10.90 16.92 29.07
CA GLU A 394 11.89 16.56 30.08
C GLU A 394 11.25 15.98 31.35
N ALA A 395 10.02 16.40 31.66
CA ALA A 395 9.23 15.89 32.76
C ALA A 395 8.68 14.47 32.51
N LYS A 396 8.82 13.93 31.29
CA LYS A 396 8.37 12.61 30.87
C LYS A 396 6.89 12.35 31.18
N SER A 397 6.07 13.37 31.03
CA SER A 397 4.64 13.34 31.35
C SER A 397 3.78 12.94 30.17
N ILE A 398 4.22 13.23 28.94
CA ILE A 398 3.49 12.93 27.70
C ILE A 398 4.35 12.04 26.80
N ILE A 399 3.74 10.98 26.28
CA ILE A 399 4.33 10.13 25.24
C ILE A 399 3.67 10.47 23.92
N ARG A 400 4.48 10.69 22.88
CA ARG A 400 4.06 10.74 21.48
C ARG A 400 4.44 9.43 20.80
N GLY A 401 3.48 8.85 20.11
CA GLY A 401 3.63 7.57 19.44
C GLY A 401 3.29 7.59 17.96
N SER A 402 3.80 6.58 17.27
CA SER A 402 3.36 6.20 15.93
C SER A 402 3.06 4.70 15.90
N ALA A 403 2.06 4.33 15.10
CA ALA A 403 1.62 2.96 14.98
C ALA A 403 1.69 2.49 13.52
N ARG A 404 2.00 1.21 13.32
CA ARG A 404 1.99 0.52 12.01
C ARG A 404 1.33 -0.84 12.16
N GLY A 405 0.44 -1.17 11.23
CA GLY A 405 -0.39 -2.38 11.28
C GLY A 405 0.03 -3.46 10.29
N ILE A 406 -0.52 -4.66 10.51
CA ILE A 406 -0.59 -5.74 9.51
C ILE A 406 -1.98 -5.72 8.85
N GLU A 407 -2.16 -6.44 7.74
CA GLU A 407 -3.41 -6.44 6.96
C GLU A 407 -4.68 -6.72 7.76
N GLU A 408 -4.57 -7.61 8.75
CA GLU A 408 -5.65 -8.08 9.60
C GLU A 408 -5.98 -7.12 10.76
N PHE A 409 -5.26 -6.00 10.90
CA PHE A 409 -5.40 -5.08 12.02
C PHE A 409 -5.62 -3.65 11.55
N ASN A 410 -6.72 -3.01 11.96
CA ASN A 410 -6.99 -1.60 11.68
C ASN A 410 -6.41 -0.71 12.78
N ILE A 411 -5.38 0.07 12.45
CA ILE A 411 -4.69 0.95 13.40
C ILE A 411 -5.58 2.09 13.88
N PHE A 412 -6.37 2.70 12.99
CA PHE A 412 -7.27 3.79 13.38
C PHE A 412 -8.33 3.30 14.37
N GLU A 413 -9.01 2.19 14.06
CA GLU A 413 -10.02 1.60 14.97
C GLU A 413 -9.40 1.20 16.32
N ALA A 414 -8.16 0.71 16.33
CA ALA A 414 -7.47 0.38 17.58
C ALA A 414 -7.14 1.62 18.43
N LEU A 415 -6.79 2.74 17.80
CA LEU A 415 -6.57 4.01 18.49
C LEU A 415 -7.89 4.60 19.00
N ASP A 416 -8.95 4.55 18.19
CA ASP A 416 -10.29 4.99 18.57
C ASP A 416 -10.88 4.19 19.74
N TYR A 417 -10.62 2.87 19.79
CA TYR A 417 -10.97 2.02 20.92
C TYR A 417 -10.26 2.44 22.23
N CYS A 418 -9.11 3.11 22.11
CA CYS A 418 -8.31 3.63 23.22
C CYS A 418 -8.53 5.13 23.47
N GLN A 419 -9.51 5.79 22.81
CA GLN A 419 -9.64 7.25 22.79
C GLN A 419 -9.71 7.92 24.18
N ASP A 420 -10.26 7.24 25.19
CA ASP A 420 -10.35 7.71 26.58
C ASP A 420 -8.99 7.82 27.29
N LEU A 421 -7.96 7.14 26.78
CA LEU A 421 -6.59 7.19 27.29
C LEU A 421 -5.70 8.15 26.50
N LEU A 422 -6.14 8.55 25.30
CA LEU A 422 -5.36 9.33 24.34
C LEU A 422 -5.65 10.83 24.48
N GLY A 423 -4.66 11.64 24.10
CA GLY A 423 -4.83 13.05 23.82
C GLY A 423 -5.22 13.25 22.36
N LYS A 424 -4.25 13.62 21.52
CA LYS A 424 -4.47 13.73 20.06
C LYS A 424 -4.18 12.38 19.41
N PHE A 425 -5.02 11.93 18.50
CA PHE A 425 -4.74 10.77 17.65
C PHE A 425 -5.39 10.89 16.27
N GLY A 426 -4.89 10.10 15.33
CA GLY A 426 -5.44 10.02 13.97
C GLY A 426 -4.64 9.05 13.11
N GLY A 427 -5.11 8.82 11.88
CA GLY A 427 -4.47 7.95 10.91
C GLY A 427 -5.48 7.17 10.08
N HIS A 428 -5.01 6.07 9.50
CA HIS A 428 -5.80 5.17 8.65
C HIS A 428 -5.55 3.71 9.04
N LYS A 429 -6.10 2.77 8.27
CA LYS A 429 -6.00 1.33 8.54
C LYS A 429 -4.56 0.85 8.79
N ALA A 430 -3.60 1.32 8.01
CA ALA A 430 -2.21 0.81 8.05
C ALA A 430 -1.29 1.55 9.04
N ALA A 431 -1.63 2.78 9.44
CA ALA A 431 -0.73 3.65 10.18
C ALA A 431 -1.48 4.71 10.98
N GLY A 432 -0.90 5.16 12.10
CA GLY A 432 -1.47 6.23 12.91
C GLY A 432 -0.42 6.97 13.74
N GLY A 433 -0.82 8.14 14.24
CA GLY A 433 -0.09 8.95 15.20
C GLY A 433 -0.96 9.20 16.43
N PHE A 434 -0.36 9.24 17.61
CA PHE A 434 -1.11 9.40 18.85
C PHE A 434 -0.25 10.05 19.94
N SER A 435 -0.87 10.62 20.96
CA SER A 435 -0.21 11.03 22.21
C SER A 435 -1.05 10.64 23.42
N PHE A 436 -0.42 10.46 24.57
CA PHE A 436 -1.10 10.09 25.83
C PHE A 436 -0.23 10.42 27.05
N ALA A 437 -0.85 10.53 28.22
CA ALA A 437 -0.13 10.70 29.47
C ALA A 437 0.70 9.45 29.79
N ALA A 438 1.96 9.62 30.20
CA ALA A 438 2.88 8.51 30.48
C ALA A 438 2.34 7.54 31.54
N SER A 439 1.54 8.03 32.49
CA SER A 439 0.83 7.23 33.49
C SER A 439 -0.14 6.21 32.90
N ASN A 440 -0.63 6.44 31.67
CA ASN A 440 -1.60 5.59 30.99
C ASN A 440 -0.95 4.43 30.22
N LEU A 441 0.38 4.32 30.17
CA LEU A 441 1.08 3.33 29.33
C LEU A 441 0.59 1.89 29.56
N SER A 442 0.51 1.45 30.82
CA SER A 442 0.06 0.08 31.11
C SER A 442 -1.41 -0.16 30.74
N ALA A 443 -2.28 0.83 30.93
CA ALA A 443 -3.68 0.74 30.55
C ALA A 443 -3.85 0.70 29.01
N LEU A 444 -3.03 1.47 28.29
CA LEU A 444 -3.01 1.48 26.83
C LEU A 444 -2.58 0.11 26.28
N GLU A 445 -1.50 -0.48 26.81
CA GLU A 445 -1.04 -1.80 26.40
C GLU A 445 -2.13 -2.88 26.58
N GLN A 446 -2.89 -2.81 27.67
CA GLN A 446 -3.98 -3.74 27.94
C GLN A 446 -5.14 -3.54 26.96
N LYS A 447 -5.62 -2.30 26.76
CA LYS A 447 -6.71 -2.03 25.80
C LYS A 447 -6.36 -2.39 24.37
N LEU A 448 -5.13 -2.10 23.92
CA LEU A 448 -4.67 -2.49 22.60
C LEU A 448 -4.63 -4.02 22.43
N SER A 449 -4.23 -4.74 23.48
CA SER A 449 -4.28 -6.20 23.50
C SER A 449 -5.71 -6.71 23.42
N GLU A 450 -6.63 -6.18 24.23
CA GLU A 450 -8.05 -6.53 24.18
C GLU A 450 -8.65 -6.35 22.78
N PHE A 451 -8.38 -5.22 22.14
CA PHE A 451 -8.78 -4.98 20.75
C PHE A 451 -8.15 -6.02 19.82
N ALA A 452 -6.84 -6.25 19.92
CA ALA A 452 -6.14 -7.24 19.10
C ALA A 452 -6.67 -8.66 19.26
N TYR A 453 -7.17 -9.04 20.43
CA TYR A 453 -7.78 -10.35 20.65
C TYR A 453 -9.09 -10.56 19.86
N GLN A 454 -9.78 -9.48 19.48
CA GLN A 454 -11.00 -9.53 18.69
C GLN A 454 -10.74 -9.81 17.21
N TYR A 455 -9.58 -9.39 16.68
CA TYR A 455 -9.30 -9.43 15.23
C TYR A 455 -8.13 -10.34 14.83
N LEU A 456 -7.13 -10.51 15.71
CA LEU A 456 -5.93 -11.28 15.41
C LEU A 456 -5.99 -12.69 15.95
N LYS A 457 -5.46 -13.65 15.20
CA LYS A 457 -5.20 -15.02 15.64
C LYS A 457 -3.68 -15.23 15.79
N PRO A 458 -3.24 -16.22 16.58
CA PRO A 458 -1.81 -16.54 16.70
C PRO A 458 -1.11 -16.78 15.36
N GLU A 459 -1.81 -17.36 14.38
CA GLU A 459 -1.30 -17.60 13.02
C GLU A 459 -1.03 -16.33 12.21
N HIS A 460 -1.65 -15.20 12.57
CA HIS A 460 -1.42 -13.91 11.91
C HIS A 460 -0.10 -13.26 12.35
N LEU A 461 0.45 -13.63 13.52
CA LEU A 461 1.61 -13.02 14.16
C LEU A 461 2.94 -13.46 13.54
N LYS A 462 3.01 -13.37 12.20
CA LYS A 462 4.15 -13.77 11.36
C LYS A 462 4.18 -12.90 10.12
N PRO A 463 5.37 -12.52 9.63
CA PRO A 463 5.50 -11.81 8.36
C PRO A 463 4.78 -12.56 7.23
N LEU A 464 3.99 -11.83 6.45
CA LEU A 464 3.17 -12.36 5.38
C LEU A 464 3.93 -12.27 4.04
N VAL A 465 4.11 -13.41 3.39
CA VAL A 465 4.60 -13.49 2.01
C VAL A 465 3.41 -13.73 1.09
N LYS A 466 3.09 -12.75 0.24
CA LYS A 466 2.07 -12.89 -0.81
C LYS A 466 2.73 -13.41 -2.07
N ILE A 467 2.15 -14.43 -2.66
CA ILE A 467 2.71 -15.12 -3.82
C ILE A 467 1.69 -15.08 -4.95
N ASP A 468 2.12 -14.58 -6.11
CA ASP A 468 1.28 -14.37 -7.28
C ASP A 468 1.08 -15.67 -8.06
N ALA A 469 2.13 -16.49 -8.24
CA ALA A 469 2.05 -17.70 -9.04
C ALA A 469 3.12 -18.74 -8.66
N GLN A 470 2.83 -20.01 -8.92
CA GLN A 470 3.83 -21.08 -8.91
C GLN A 470 4.62 -21.05 -10.23
N ALA A 471 5.93 -21.19 -10.15
CA ALA A 471 6.81 -21.33 -11.31
C ALA A 471 7.80 -22.48 -11.09
N SER A 472 8.09 -23.25 -12.13
CA SER A 472 9.23 -24.17 -12.10
C SER A 472 10.50 -23.40 -12.43
N LEU A 473 11.64 -23.81 -11.86
CA LEU A 473 12.92 -23.11 -12.11
C LEU A 473 13.33 -23.09 -13.59
N PRO A 474 13.04 -24.12 -14.42
CA PRO A 474 13.28 -24.04 -15.87
C PRO A 474 12.52 -22.92 -16.59
N GLN A 475 11.36 -22.49 -16.06
CA GLN A 475 10.61 -21.35 -16.60
C GLN A 475 11.24 -20.00 -16.21
N VAL A 476 12.11 -19.99 -15.21
CA VAL A 476 12.74 -18.76 -14.68
C VAL A 476 13.95 -18.38 -15.51
N GLY A 477 13.68 -17.81 -16.68
CA GLY A 477 14.69 -17.37 -17.63
C GLY A 477 14.56 -15.89 -18.02
N ARG A 478 15.39 -15.50 -18.99
CA ARG A 478 15.43 -14.12 -19.52
C ARG A 478 14.12 -13.69 -20.16
N GLU A 479 13.44 -14.59 -20.87
CA GLU A 479 12.15 -14.33 -21.52
C GLU A 479 11.09 -13.91 -20.49
N LEU A 480 10.91 -14.72 -19.44
CA LEU A 480 10.00 -14.40 -18.33
C LEU A 480 10.34 -13.06 -17.68
N TYR A 481 11.63 -12.79 -17.44
CA TYR A 481 12.06 -11.51 -16.87
C TYR A 481 11.72 -10.31 -17.78
N GLN A 482 11.94 -10.43 -19.10
CA GLN A 482 11.65 -9.36 -20.04
C GLN A 482 10.17 -9.05 -20.14
N GLU A 483 9.31 -10.07 -20.13
CA GLU A 483 7.87 -9.86 -20.08
C GLU A 483 7.40 -9.21 -18.79
N ILE A 484 7.92 -9.66 -17.64
CA ILE A 484 7.69 -9.01 -16.35
C ILE A 484 8.10 -7.54 -16.46
N ASP A 485 9.34 -7.25 -16.84
CA ASP A 485 9.86 -5.87 -16.90
C ASP A 485 9.06 -4.97 -17.88
N SER A 486 8.43 -5.52 -18.92
CA SER A 486 7.54 -4.76 -19.79
C SER A 486 6.30 -4.18 -19.09
N LEU A 487 5.93 -4.74 -17.92
CA LEU A 487 4.79 -4.34 -17.10
C LEU A 487 5.12 -3.23 -16.09
N GLN A 488 6.32 -2.67 -16.13
CA GLN A 488 6.66 -1.43 -15.42
C GLN A 488 5.64 -0.31 -15.73
N PRO A 489 5.46 0.68 -14.84
CA PRO A 489 6.14 0.86 -13.55
C PRO A 489 5.64 -0.09 -12.44
N TRP A 490 6.55 -0.60 -11.61
CA TRP A 490 6.22 -1.33 -10.38
C TRP A 490 6.05 -0.40 -9.17
N GLY A 491 5.14 -0.73 -8.26
CA GLY A 491 4.86 0.04 -7.06
C GLY A 491 3.56 -0.40 -6.40
N ILE A 492 2.92 0.47 -5.62
CA ILE A 492 1.61 0.14 -5.03
C ILE A 492 0.57 -0.01 -6.13
N GLY A 493 -0.34 -0.98 -5.99
CA GLY A 493 -1.28 -1.36 -7.03
C GLY A 493 -0.69 -2.19 -8.19
N ASN A 494 0.64 -2.21 -8.35
CA ASN A 494 1.34 -3.05 -9.31
C ASN A 494 2.70 -3.49 -8.73
N ALA A 495 2.72 -4.34 -7.71
CA ALA A 495 3.97 -4.74 -7.05
C ALA A 495 4.85 -5.61 -7.97
N PHE A 496 6.15 -5.72 -7.74
CA PHE A 496 6.97 -6.70 -8.50
C PHE A 496 6.46 -8.14 -8.24
N PRO A 497 6.31 -9.00 -9.28
CA PRO A 497 5.78 -10.36 -9.12
C PRO A 497 6.58 -11.25 -8.17
N VAL A 498 5.87 -11.96 -7.30
CA VAL A 498 6.44 -12.98 -6.41
C VAL A 498 6.03 -14.36 -6.89
N PHE A 499 7.02 -15.19 -7.19
CA PHE A 499 6.84 -16.58 -7.54
C PHE A 499 7.20 -17.51 -6.38
N TRP A 500 6.77 -18.76 -6.46
CA TRP A 500 7.26 -19.80 -5.59
C TRP A 500 7.53 -21.10 -6.33
N THR A 501 8.47 -21.89 -5.81
CA THR A 501 8.79 -23.23 -6.29
C THR A 501 8.87 -24.19 -5.09
N PRO A 502 8.13 -25.32 -5.12
CA PRO A 502 8.23 -26.34 -4.08
C PRO A 502 9.51 -27.16 -4.22
N ASN A 503 9.90 -27.87 -3.16
CA ASN A 503 10.90 -28.95 -3.23
C ASN A 503 12.25 -28.54 -3.88
N VAL A 504 12.77 -27.38 -3.53
CA VAL A 504 14.07 -26.89 -4.01
C VAL A 504 15.20 -27.37 -3.10
N ILE A 505 16.27 -27.88 -3.71
CA ILE A 505 17.48 -28.35 -3.08
C ILE A 505 18.51 -27.22 -3.01
N VAL A 506 19.03 -26.94 -1.82
CA VAL A 506 20.15 -26.02 -1.60
C VAL A 506 21.46 -26.75 -1.90
N LYS A 507 22.04 -26.50 -3.07
CA LYS A 507 23.30 -27.11 -3.53
C LYS A 507 24.51 -26.45 -2.88
N GLN A 508 24.49 -25.12 -2.82
CA GLN A 508 25.53 -24.31 -2.19
C GLN A 508 24.88 -23.16 -1.43
N GLN A 509 25.50 -22.77 -0.31
CA GLN A 509 25.12 -21.58 0.44
C GLN A 509 26.35 -20.99 1.14
N ARG A 510 26.46 -19.67 1.15
CA ARG A 510 27.51 -18.94 1.87
C ARG A 510 27.04 -17.58 2.31
N LYS A 511 27.51 -17.13 3.48
CA LYS A 511 27.28 -15.75 3.91
C LYS A 511 28.10 -14.77 3.05
N ILE A 512 27.54 -13.61 2.76
CA ILE A 512 28.19 -12.53 1.99
C ILE A 512 27.94 -11.16 2.62
N GLY A 513 28.67 -10.14 2.18
CA GLY A 513 28.62 -8.77 2.72
C GLY A 513 29.67 -8.53 3.80
N LYS A 514 29.96 -7.25 4.08
CA LYS A 514 31.01 -6.83 5.03
C LYS A 514 30.81 -7.43 6.43
N ASN A 515 29.55 -7.52 6.86
CA ASN A 515 29.14 -8.05 8.16
C ASN A 515 28.64 -9.50 8.10
N GLN A 516 28.71 -10.15 6.92
CA GLN A 516 28.12 -11.47 6.68
C GLN A 516 26.59 -11.55 6.90
N ASP A 517 25.89 -10.44 6.72
CA ASP A 517 24.46 -10.31 6.99
C ASP A 517 23.56 -10.95 5.91
N HIS A 518 24.08 -11.29 4.72
CA HIS A 518 23.27 -11.82 3.62
C HIS A 518 23.71 -13.23 3.21
N LEU A 519 22.84 -13.94 2.50
CA LEU A 519 23.09 -15.32 2.05
C LEU A 519 23.11 -15.38 0.52
N LYS A 520 24.15 -15.98 -0.07
CA LYS A 520 24.20 -16.33 -1.49
C LYS A 520 24.06 -17.84 -1.66
N LEU A 521 23.19 -18.27 -2.56
CA LEU A 521 22.81 -19.66 -2.75
C LEU A 521 22.94 -20.10 -4.21
N VAL A 522 23.10 -21.41 -4.38
CA VAL A 522 22.85 -22.12 -5.64
C VAL A 522 21.76 -23.13 -5.37
N LEU A 523 20.67 -23.04 -6.14
CA LEU A 523 19.43 -23.76 -5.92
C LEU A 523 19.11 -24.63 -7.13
N GLN A 524 18.53 -25.80 -6.88
CA GLN A 524 18.13 -26.75 -7.91
C GLN A 524 16.75 -27.31 -7.55
N GLU A 525 15.81 -27.33 -8.50
CA GLU A 525 14.51 -27.98 -8.30
C GLU A 525 14.70 -29.51 -8.34
N THR A 526 14.04 -30.27 -7.44
CA THR A 526 14.34 -31.71 -7.25
C THR A 526 14.30 -32.53 -8.54
N ASP A 527 13.38 -32.21 -9.47
CA ASP A 527 13.16 -32.95 -10.72
C ASP A 527 13.76 -32.26 -11.95
N SER A 528 14.73 -31.36 -11.75
CA SER A 528 15.36 -30.58 -12.82
C SER A 528 16.89 -30.50 -12.67
N ASP A 529 17.59 -30.50 -13.79
CA ASP A 529 19.04 -30.20 -13.84
C ASP A 529 19.33 -28.68 -13.87
N THR A 530 18.31 -27.83 -13.87
CA THR A 530 18.48 -26.37 -13.86
C THR A 530 18.94 -25.88 -12.49
N GLU A 531 20.17 -25.38 -12.43
CA GLU A 531 20.69 -24.63 -11.28
C GLU A 531 20.50 -23.13 -11.48
N ILE A 532 20.06 -22.43 -10.44
CA ILE A 532 19.92 -20.97 -10.44
C ILE A 532 20.57 -20.37 -9.20
N LYS A 533 21.18 -19.20 -9.37
CA LYS A 533 21.77 -18.44 -8.25
C LYS A 533 20.68 -17.64 -7.55
N ALA A 534 20.79 -17.53 -6.24
CA ALA A 534 19.90 -16.72 -5.44
C ALA A 534 20.63 -15.88 -4.39
N ILE A 535 20.03 -14.76 -4.00
CA ILE A 535 20.45 -13.92 -2.89
C ILE A 535 19.28 -13.79 -1.91
N ALA A 536 19.55 -13.92 -0.62
CA ALA A 536 18.60 -13.61 0.44
C ALA A 536 19.20 -12.52 1.32
N TRP A 537 18.63 -11.31 1.26
CA TRP A 537 19.11 -10.16 2.00
C TRP A 537 18.75 -10.27 3.48
N ARG A 538 19.74 -10.03 4.35
CA ARG A 538 19.60 -10.03 5.82
C ARG A 538 19.32 -11.42 6.41
N TRP A 539 19.68 -12.48 5.69
CA TRP A 539 19.47 -13.87 6.09
C TRP A 539 20.74 -14.57 6.60
N GLY A 540 21.79 -13.81 6.91
CA GLY A 540 23.04 -14.35 7.44
C GLY A 540 22.86 -15.18 8.73
N GLU A 541 21.88 -14.86 9.56
CA GLU A 541 21.57 -15.60 10.79
C GLU A 541 20.93 -16.99 10.55
N TYR A 542 20.32 -17.21 9.38
CA TYR A 542 19.64 -18.47 9.04
C TYR A 542 20.58 -19.50 8.39
N CYS A 543 21.85 -19.17 8.18
CA CYS A 543 22.82 -20.08 7.58
C CYS A 543 23.40 -21.07 8.62
N PRO A 544 23.42 -22.40 8.34
CA PRO A 544 22.93 -23.03 7.12
C PRO A 544 21.40 -23.22 7.10
N LEU A 545 20.78 -22.87 5.97
CA LEU A 545 19.42 -23.25 5.67
C LEU A 545 19.31 -24.78 5.46
N PRO A 546 18.12 -25.37 5.70
CA PRO A 546 17.85 -26.77 5.38
C PRO A 546 18.19 -27.14 3.93
N LYS A 547 18.58 -28.40 3.69
CA LYS A 547 18.96 -28.89 2.35
C LYS A 547 17.83 -28.88 1.33
N LYS A 548 16.58 -29.00 1.77
CA LYS A 548 15.38 -29.04 0.92
C LYS A 548 14.33 -28.10 1.50
N LEU A 549 13.77 -27.22 0.67
CA LEU A 549 12.87 -26.13 1.06
C LEU A 549 11.87 -25.82 -0.06
N ASP A 550 10.73 -25.24 0.28
CA ASP A 550 9.97 -24.43 -0.67
C ASP A 550 10.53 -22.99 -0.63
N ILE A 551 10.64 -22.35 -1.78
CA ILE A 551 11.17 -20.98 -1.90
C ILE A 551 10.13 -20.03 -2.50
N ALA A 552 10.06 -18.80 -1.99
CA ALA A 552 9.33 -17.69 -2.57
C ALA A 552 10.31 -16.58 -2.95
N TYR A 553 10.20 -16.06 -4.17
CA TYR A 553 11.24 -15.22 -4.75
C TYR A 553 10.73 -14.22 -5.78
N LYS A 554 11.53 -13.18 -6.01
CA LYS A 554 11.46 -12.28 -7.15
C LYS A 554 12.59 -12.61 -8.13
N LEU A 555 12.39 -12.33 -9.41
CA LEU A 555 13.46 -12.39 -10.41
C LEU A 555 14.27 -11.10 -10.35
N GLN A 556 15.59 -11.20 -10.50
CA GLN A 556 16.49 -10.06 -10.59
C GLN A 556 17.47 -10.26 -11.74
N GLU A 557 17.67 -9.23 -12.55
CA GLU A 557 18.74 -9.23 -13.55
C GLU A 557 20.06 -8.79 -12.92
N ASN A 558 21.09 -9.62 -13.06
CA ASN A 558 22.44 -9.31 -12.63
C ASN A 558 23.33 -9.05 -13.85
N ASN A 559 23.76 -7.79 -14.00
CA ASN A 559 24.64 -7.34 -15.07
C ASN A 559 26.10 -7.32 -14.60
N TRP A 560 26.91 -8.28 -15.07
CA TRP A 560 28.33 -8.38 -14.72
C TRP A 560 29.20 -8.55 -15.96
N GLN A 561 30.18 -7.66 -16.15
CA GLN A 561 31.15 -7.70 -17.26
C GLN A 561 30.52 -7.87 -18.65
N GLY A 562 29.39 -7.21 -18.91
CA GLY A 562 28.69 -7.27 -20.19
C GLY A 562 27.83 -8.53 -20.42
N SER A 563 27.77 -9.44 -19.44
CA SER A 563 26.84 -10.58 -19.42
C SER A 563 25.71 -10.33 -18.42
N SER A 564 24.47 -10.46 -18.90
CA SER A 564 23.26 -10.44 -18.07
C SER A 564 22.87 -11.88 -17.72
N ASN A 565 22.65 -12.17 -16.44
CA ASN A 565 22.07 -13.42 -15.98
C ASN A 565 20.91 -13.14 -15.03
N ILE A 566 19.88 -13.99 -15.07
CA ILE A 566 18.78 -13.95 -14.10
C ILE A 566 19.22 -14.67 -12.82
N GLU A 567 19.10 -13.98 -11.68
CA GLU A 567 19.24 -14.52 -10.33
C GLU A 567 17.89 -14.38 -9.59
N LEU A 568 17.73 -15.11 -8.49
CA LEU A 568 16.56 -14.99 -7.62
C LEU A 568 16.86 -14.11 -6.41
N GLU A 569 15.94 -13.24 -6.04
CA GLU A 569 15.90 -12.64 -4.69
C GLU A 569 14.92 -13.46 -3.84
N LEU A 570 15.42 -14.21 -2.86
CA LEU A 570 14.57 -14.95 -1.93
C LEU A 570 13.93 -13.98 -0.94
N ILE A 571 12.60 -14.03 -0.87
CA ILE A 571 11.81 -13.25 0.11
C ILE A 571 11.14 -14.15 1.16
N GLY A 572 11.08 -15.45 0.91
CA GLY A 572 10.59 -16.40 1.90
C GLY A 572 11.00 -17.84 1.64
N VAL A 573 11.05 -18.62 2.72
CA VAL A 573 11.25 -20.08 2.67
C VAL A 573 10.35 -20.76 3.69
N ARG A 574 9.97 -22.00 3.41
CA ARG A 574 9.34 -22.88 4.38
C ARG A 574 9.85 -24.31 4.17
N LEU A 575 9.71 -25.15 5.19
CA LEU A 575 9.95 -26.58 5.03
C LEU A 575 8.99 -27.11 3.96
N PRO A 576 9.43 -28.05 3.11
CA PRO A 576 8.55 -28.66 2.13
C PRO A 576 7.36 -29.25 2.85
N GLN A 577 6.16 -28.94 2.37
CA GLN A 577 4.98 -29.66 2.81
C GLN A 577 5.10 -31.09 2.27
N GLU A 578 4.89 -32.11 3.11
CA GLU A 578 4.76 -33.47 2.60
C GLU A 578 3.59 -33.46 1.63
N SER A 579 3.91 -33.64 0.35
CA SER A 579 2.91 -33.89 -0.68
C SER A 579 2.27 -35.24 -0.34
N GLU A 580 1.03 -35.20 0.15
CA GLU A 580 0.08 -36.27 -0.14
C GLU A 580 -0.13 -36.26 -1.67
N ASP A 581 0.81 -36.83 -2.44
CA ASP A 581 0.48 -37.64 -3.63
C ASP A 581 1.71 -38.00 -4.48
N GLY A 582 1.93 -39.32 -4.57
CA GLY A 582 2.54 -40.03 -5.69
C GLY A 582 1.61 -41.12 -6.22
N GLY A 583 0.30 -40.97 -6.03
CA GLY A 583 -0.73 -41.83 -6.61
C GLY A 583 -1.72 -40.95 -7.37
N GLN A 584 -2.29 -41.48 -8.46
CA GLN A 584 -3.52 -40.94 -9.04
C GLN A 584 -4.45 -40.46 -7.93
N GLN A 585 -5.13 -39.32 -8.09
CA GLN A 585 -6.21 -38.87 -7.22
C GLN A 585 -7.26 -39.99 -7.01
N ARG A 586 -6.97 -40.92 -6.12
CA ARG A 586 -7.94 -41.48 -5.22
C ARG A 586 -8.06 -40.40 -4.18
N ARG A 587 -9.13 -39.61 -4.32
CA ARG A 587 -9.75 -38.90 -3.21
C ARG A 587 -9.53 -39.73 -1.94
N PRO A 588 -9.19 -39.12 -0.79
CA PRO A 588 -9.09 -39.90 0.43
C PRO A 588 -10.35 -40.77 0.47
N GLU A 589 -10.14 -42.09 0.46
CA GLU A 589 -11.08 -42.94 1.13
C GLU A 589 -11.02 -42.40 2.55
N ILE A 590 -11.89 -41.43 2.82
CA ILE A 590 -12.42 -41.22 4.13
C ILE A 590 -12.93 -42.62 4.44
N GLN A 591 -12.12 -43.39 5.19
CA GLN A 591 -12.68 -44.27 6.17
C GLN A 591 -13.56 -43.33 6.99
N HIS A 592 -14.79 -43.19 6.53
CA HIS A 592 -15.86 -42.73 7.36
C HIS A 592 -15.87 -43.81 8.43
N ASN A 593 -15.23 -43.52 9.55
CA ASN A 593 -15.84 -43.88 10.80
C ASN A 593 -17.30 -43.47 10.63
N SER A 594 -18.15 -44.48 10.47
CA SER A 594 -19.58 -44.39 10.21
C SER A 594 -20.35 -43.69 11.34
N ASP A 595 -19.63 -43.09 12.29
CA ASP A 595 -20.11 -42.77 13.63
C ASP A 595 -20.40 -41.27 13.80
N GLU A 596 -20.13 -40.41 12.81
CA GLU A 596 -20.37 -38.96 12.90
C GLU A 596 -21.38 -38.37 11.90
N VAL A 597 -22.13 -39.21 11.17
CA VAL A 597 -23.22 -38.74 10.30
C VAL A 597 -24.56 -39.22 10.83
N GLN A 598 -25.34 -38.32 11.43
CA GLN A 598 -26.73 -38.61 11.76
C GLN A 598 -27.59 -38.50 10.51
N LYS A 599 -28.49 -39.46 10.30
CA LYS A 599 -29.40 -39.50 9.14
C LYS A 599 -30.82 -39.70 9.64
N ALA A 600 -31.78 -39.02 9.02
CA ALA A 600 -33.20 -39.21 9.28
C ALA A 600 -34.01 -39.04 8.01
N ARG A 601 -35.24 -39.56 8.03
CA ARG A 601 -36.26 -39.26 7.03
C ARG A 601 -37.43 -38.58 7.73
N PHE A 602 -38.04 -37.61 7.06
CA PHE A 602 -39.17 -36.87 7.61
C PHE A 602 -40.16 -36.51 6.52
N ASP A 603 -41.44 -36.44 6.87
CA ASP A 603 -42.46 -35.85 6.02
C ASP A 603 -42.49 -34.34 6.23
N TYR A 604 -42.54 -33.58 5.14
CA TYR A 604 -42.82 -32.16 5.18
C TYR A 604 -43.73 -31.78 4.02
N LYS A 605 -44.93 -31.31 4.36
CA LYS A 605 -45.97 -30.93 3.39
C LYS A 605 -46.34 -32.06 2.42
N GLY A 606 -46.41 -33.31 2.91
CA GLY A 606 -46.83 -34.48 2.12
C GLY A 606 -45.75 -35.02 1.17
N LYS A 607 -44.49 -34.63 1.36
CA LYS A 607 -43.33 -35.15 0.65
C LYS A 607 -42.32 -35.71 1.66
N VAL A 608 -41.71 -36.84 1.32
CA VAL A 608 -40.69 -37.49 2.17
C VAL A 608 -39.30 -36.97 1.80
N TYR A 609 -38.64 -36.34 2.75
CA TYR A 609 -37.28 -35.85 2.63
C TYR A 609 -36.30 -36.77 3.37
N ALA A 610 -35.03 -36.76 2.95
CA ALA A 610 -33.94 -37.35 3.69
C ALA A 610 -32.98 -36.25 4.16
N CYS A 611 -32.59 -36.25 5.42
CA CYS A 611 -31.57 -35.34 5.93
C CYS A 611 -30.38 -36.08 6.52
N SER A 612 -29.22 -35.42 6.46
CA SER A 612 -27.99 -35.88 7.10
C SER A 612 -27.23 -34.72 7.72
N LEU A 613 -26.79 -34.87 8.97
CA LEU A 613 -25.93 -33.91 9.66
C LEU A 613 -24.52 -34.46 9.75
N TRP A 614 -23.58 -33.72 9.18
CA TRP A 614 -22.16 -34.07 9.13
C TRP A 614 -21.42 -33.25 10.18
N LYS A 615 -21.18 -33.84 11.36
CA LYS A 615 -20.60 -33.10 12.50
C LYS A 615 -19.20 -32.55 12.21
N SER A 616 -18.35 -33.33 11.55
CA SER A 616 -17.00 -32.93 11.13
C SER A 616 -16.97 -31.78 10.11
N LEU A 617 -18.02 -31.64 9.29
CA LEU A 617 -18.16 -30.58 8.29
C LEU A 617 -19.01 -29.41 8.78
N ASN A 618 -19.63 -29.55 9.95
CA ASN A 618 -20.62 -28.61 10.48
C ASN A 618 -21.76 -28.30 9.47
N GLU A 619 -22.12 -29.31 8.65
CA GLU A 619 -23.00 -29.17 7.47
C GLU A 619 -24.27 -30.03 7.59
N LEU A 620 -25.43 -29.43 7.39
CA LEU A 620 -26.72 -30.10 7.24
C LEU A 620 -27.05 -30.24 5.75
N ARG A 621 -27.41 -31.45 5.31
CA ARG A 621 -27.93 -31.70 3.96
C ARG A 621 -29.37 -32.19 4.03
N ILE A 622 -30.24 -31.64 3.18
CA ILE A 622 -31.64 -32.03 3.04
C ILE A 622 -31.90 -32.36 1.57
N LYS A 623 -32.30 -33.59 1.29
CA LYS A 623 -32.59 -34.09 -0.06
C LYS A 623 -34.09 -34.29 -0.23
N ASN A 624 -34.65 -33.70 -1.29
CA ASN A 624 -36.06 -33.89 -1.67
C ASN A 624 -36.27 -35.19 -2.49
N PRO A 625 -37.52 -35.61 -2.74
CA PRO A 625 -37.82 -36.77 -3.60
C PRO A 625 -37.25 -36.65 -5.02
N GLU A 626 -37.16 -35.44 -5.55
CA GLU A 626 -36.71 -35.16 -6.91
C GLU A 626 -35.17 -35.18 -7.09
N GLY A 627 -34.42 -35.36 -5.99
CA GLY A 627 -32.96 -35.52 -6.02
C GLY A 627 -32.16 -34.25 -5.74
N THR A 628 -32.80 -33.08 -5.64
CA THR A 628 -32.20 -31.80 -5.24
C THR A 628 -31.78 -31.82 -3.78
N VAL A 629 -30.58 -31.31 -3.50
CA VAL A 629 -29.99 -31.23 -2.17
C VAL A 629 -29.82 -29.77 -1.77
N LEU A 630 -30.31 -29.44 -0.58
CA LEU A 630 -29.99 -28.22 0.14
C LEU A 630 -28.88 -28.50 1.16
N ALA A 631 -27.70 -27.91 0.97
CA ALA A 631 -26.55 -27.99 1.88
C ALA A 631 -26.33 -26.67 2.62
N ILE A 632 -26.17 -26.72 3.94
CA ILE A 632 -26.16 -25.54 4.82
C ILE A 632 -25.15 -25.75 5.94
N ASN A 633 -24.22 -24.82 6.17
CA ASN A 633 -23.38 -24.87 7.37
C ASN A 633 -24.06 -24.18 8.55
N LYS A 634 -23.82 -24.69 9.76
CA LYS A 634 -24.40 -24.14 10.98
C LYS A 634 -23.93 -22.69 11.20
N GLY A 635 -24.88 -21.76 11.23
CA GLY A 635 -24.63 -20.32 11.44
C GLY A 635 -24.72 -19.48 10.17
N ASP A 636 -24.76 -20.12 8.99
CA ASP A 636 -24.83 -19.39 7.72
C ASP A 636 -26.25 -18.91 7.41
N ARG A 637 -26.35 -17.72 6.81
CA ARG A 637 -27.62 -17.17 6.28
C ARG A 637 -27.96 -17.71 4.89
N PHE A 638 -26.97 -18.27 4.18
CA PHE A 638 -27.12 -18.79 2.83
C PHE A 638 -26.79 -20.29 2.78
N GLY A 639 -27.50 -21.04 1.95
CA GLY A 639 -27.26 -22.45 1.66
C GLY A 639 -27.14 -22.69 0.16
N LEU A 640 -26.59 -23.84 -0.24
CA LEU A 640 -26.47 -24.25 -1.63
C LEU A 640 -27.58 -25.24 -2.00
N LEU A 641 -28.36 -24.93 -3.03
CA LEU A 641 -29.44 -25.78 -3.54
C LEU A 641 -29.13 -26.23 -4.98
N GLY A 642 -28.96 -27.53 -5.21
CA GLY A 642 -28.63 -28.08 -6.53
C GLY A 642 -28.77 -29.58 -6.61
N THR A 643 -28.57 -30.17 -7.79
CA THR A 643 -28.47 -31.63 -7.96
C THR A 643 -27.01 -32.12 -7.97
N SER A 644 -26.07 -31.21 -8.21
CA SER A 644 -24.62 -31.36 -8.06
C SER A 644 -24.03 -30.12 -7.36
N ARG A 645 -22.71 -30.05 -7.19
CA ARG A 645 -22.06 -28.82 -6.70
C ARG A 645 -21.90 -27.76 -7.80
N ASP A 646 -21.82 -28.21 -9.06
CA ASP A 646 -21.55 -27.35 -10.21
C ASP A 646 -22.82 -26.59 -10.68
N ASP A 647 -24.02 -27.10 -10.35
CA ASP A 647 -25.32 -26.47 -10.65
C ASP A 647 -25.96 -25.78 -9.44
N ALA A 648 -25.30 -25.82 -8.28
CA ALA A 648 -25.88 -25.35 -7.03
C ALA A 648 -26.02 -23.82 -7.00
N LYS A 649 -27.22 -23.34 -6.69
CA LYS A 649 -27.50 -21.92 -6.51
C LYS A 649 -27.46 -21.57 -5.02
N SER A 650 -26.85 -20.43 -4.70
CA SER A 650 -26.93 -19.85 -3.36
C SER A 650 -28.36 -19.36 -3.10
N ILE A 651 -28.95 -19.80 -1.99
CA ILE A 651 -30.29 -19.42 -1.54
C ILE A 651 -30.25 -18.87 -0.12
N ASP A 652 -31.07 -17.86 0.17
CA ASP A 652 -31.25 -17.36 1.53
C ASP A 652 -32.13 -18.34 2.33
N VAL A 653 -31.52 -19.01 3.31
CA VAL A 653 -32.19 -20.03 4.12
C VAL A 653 -32.99 -19.45 5.29
N THR A 654 -32.92 -18.13 5.51
CA THR A 654 -33.75 -17.42 6.49
C THR A 654 -35.18 -17.21 6.00
N GLN A 655 -35.43 -17.40 4.70
CA GLN A 655 -36.79 -17.32 4.17
C GLN A 655 -37.71 -18.37 4.82
N PRO A 656 -39.00 -18.04 5.09
CA PRO A 656 -39.89 -18.87 5.91
C PRO A 656 -40.02 -20.33 5.45
N HIS A 657 -39.99 -20.57 4.14
CA HIS A 657 -40.07 -21.91 3.57
C HIS A 657 -38.88 -22.80 3.95
N TYR A 658 -37.66 -22.31 3.75
CA TYR A 658 -36.42 -23.05 4.03
C TYR A 658 -36.16 -23.14 5.52
N TYR A 659 -36.40 -22.07 6.27
CA TYR A 659 -36.26 -22.06 7.71
C TYR A 659 -37.10 -23.15 8.39
N GLN A 660 -38.37 -23.30 8.00
CA GLN A 660 -39.24 -24.35 8.54
C GLN A 660 -38.83 -25.76 8.09
N LEU A 661 -38.35 -25.90 6.84
CA LEU A 661 -37.83 -27.17 6.33
C LEU A 661 -36.60 -27.63 7.13
N ILE A 662 -35.68 -26.71 7.41
CA ILE A 662 -34.46 -26.94 8.20
C ILE A 662 -34.81 -27.32 9.64
N LYS A 663 -35.74 -26.58 10.26
CA LYS A 663 -36.19 -26.88 11.62
C LYS A 663 -36.82 -28.26 11.73
N THR A 664 -37.62 -28.66 10.74
CA THR A 664 -38.22 -30.00 10.68
C THR A 664 -37.16 -31.08 10.48
N ALA A 665 -36.16 -30.83 9.64
CA ALA A 665 -35.05 -31.74 9.41
C ALA A 665 -34.19 -31.96 10.68
N LEU A 666 -33.90 -30.89 11.43
CA LEU A 666 -33.16 -30.98 12.69
C LEU A 666 -33.95 -31.73 13.77
N ALA A 667 -35.26 -31.45 13.90
CA ALA A 667 -36.12 -32.17 14.83
C ALA A 667 -36.23 -33.67 14.50
N ALA A 668 -36.14 -34.04 13.22
CA ALA A 668 -36.10 -35.44 12.81
C ALA A 668 -34.78 -36.13 13.14
N LEU A 669 -33.66 -35.39 13.10
CA LEU A 669 -32.34 -35.89 13.48
C LEU A 669 -32.16 -36.02 14.99
N GLU A 670 -32.86 -35.22 15.79
CA GLU A 670 -32.87 -35.34 17.27
C GLU A 670 -33.66 -36.56 17.78
N LYS A 671 -34.56 -37.10 16.95
CA LYS A 671 -35.40 -38.26 17.30
C LYS A 671 -34.76 -39.61 16.93
N ASN A 672 -33.62 -39.61 16.22
CA ASN A 672 -33.07 -40.78 15.54
C ASN A 672 -31.70 -41.20 16.08
#